data_AF-A0A6I1E286-F1
#
_entry.id   AF-A0A6I1E286-F1
#
_cell.length_a   1.000
_cell.length_b   1.000
_cell.length_c   1.000
_cell.angle_alpha   90.00
_cell.angle_beta   90.00
_cell.angle_gamma   90.00
#
_symmetry.space_group_name_H-M   'P 1'
#
loop_
_entity.id
_entity.type
_entity.pdbx_description
1 polymer ?
#
loop_
_entity_poly.entity_id
_entity_poly.type
_entity_poly.pdbx_seq_one_letter_code
_entity_poly.pdbx_strand_id
1 'polypeptide(L)'
;MKSITLHKSLFLGLFILFLGVNFANAQFLLQAPNTGDENNYQWFEASDLGTVLGTNSFYEATQPGVYFATYDGTLCGSNATGYFILTDCEAPNNEVTLDISASVPSGATVSWSPFLSGDQTRPMVTSTQSVVRYTATITKVGNSIELPRFTVVCMSQAATLVDDLIVVNEDESVEVPIFDNDSDLPSTGTLTTTNPANGSVNIDDNGTPNNPSDDRVTYIPAPDFNGTDSFDYTVCNTFGDCSTATVTVDVLPIVDTNDDSVSTDQGVDIVILWKGNDNDIPNIGTITATDPSNGTILLNDNGTVNNPSDDNITYIPNAGYTGTDSFEYTVCDDNGHCDTATITVIVNTSGIDLDSDGDGIVDSFEDLNADNDNDPSTNPTDTDGDGIPDYLDIDSDNDGIPDNIEAQPALGYIPPSMVDANGNGLDDAYENDGNIGLIPLDSDNDGIPDYVDTDSDDDNVPDIIEGHDMNQDGIADIELIGSDKDNDGLDDAFEGSTVIDLDVNDEIDDPSTDLLDTDSDGIPDFRDSDDDDDGIETIDEDLNMDGNYANDDSDEDGIPNYLDPDLGETTAETIDVINVITPNGDGIHDVLAINGIEDYPNNTVRIYNRWGVMVFQTKAYNTTGNVFDGTSQGRVTVDQDNKLPVGTYFYVIDYQDQGGNMKQISGYIYINR
;
A
#
# COMPACT_ATOMS: atom_id res chain seq x y z
N MET A 1 6.21 -43.91 -3.51
CA MET A 1 5.08 -44.28 -4.39
C MET A 1 3.81 -43.72 -3.76
N LYS A 2 3.67 -42.39 -3.75
CA LYS A 2 2.87 -41.62 -4.71
C LYS A 2 1.44 -42.19 -4.88
N SER A 3 0.50 -41.54 -4.19
CA SER A 3 -0.86 -41.28 -4.67
C SER A 3 -0.79 -40.80 -6.11
N ILE A 4 -1.74 -41.22 -6.96
CA ILE A 4 -2.46 -40.32 -7.87
C ILE A 4 -3.79 -41.03 -8.20
N THR A 5 -4.94 -40.36 -8.05
CA THR A 5 -5.97 -40.43 -9.10
C THR A 5 -6.93 -39.25 -9.03
N LEU A 6 -6.87 -38.46 -10.10
CA LEU A 6 -7.79 -37.41 -10.50
C LEU A 6 -9.13 -37.99 -11.02
N HIS A 7 -10.21 -37.28 -10.68
CA HIS A 7 -11.35 -36.90 -11.54
C HIS A 7 -12.54 -37.84 -11.89
N LYS A 8 -13.72 -37.18 -11.76
CA LYS A 8 -14.98 -37.25 -12.54
C LYS A 8 -16.14 -38.16 -12.09
N SER A 9 -17.24 -37.47 -11.75
CA SER A 9 -18.60 -37.62 -12.30
C SER A 9 -19.62 -38.53 -11.57
N LEU A 10 -20.54 -37.86 -10.86
CA LEU A 10 -22.01 -37.84 -11.04
C LEU A 10 -22.87 -39.14 -10.96
N PHE A 11 -23.99 -39.00 -10.22
CA PHE A 11 -25.25 -39.77 -10.18
C PHE A 11 -25.26 -41.19 -9.58
N LEU A 12 -26.00 -41.37 -8.47
CA LEU A 12 -27.38 -41.90 -8.48
C LEU A 12 -27.96 -41.92 -7.05
N GLY A 13 -29.12 -41.30 -6.89
CA GLY A 13 -29.85 -41.23 -5.61
C GLY A 13 -30.50 -42.55 -5.19
N LEU A 14 -30.86 -42.61 -3.91
CA LEU A 14 -31.85 -43.56 -3.39
C LEU A 14 -32.92 -42.82 -2.60
N PHE A 15 -34.13 -42.97 -3.13
CA PHE A 15 -35.42 -42.49 -2.66
C PHE A 15 -35.75 -42.99 -1.24
N ILE A 16 -36.08 -42.09 -0.30
CA ILE A 16 -36.86 -42.43 0.90
C ILE A 16 -38.07 -41.49 1.01
N LEU A 17 -39.19 -42.05 0.56
CA LEU A 17 -40.58 -41.93 0.98
C LEU A 17 -41.00 -40.74 1.89
N PHE A 18 -41.91 -39.93 1.33
CA PHE A 18 -42.82 -39.00 2.00
C PHE A 18 -43.49 -39.58 3.27
N LEU A 19 -43.29 -38.91 4.40
CA LEU A 19 -44.27 -38.80 5.50
C LEU A 19 -44.19 -37.37 6.06
N GLY A 20 -45.35 -36.72 6.13
CA GLY A 20 -45.50 -35.29 6.36
C GLY A 20 -44.76 -34.76 7.59
N VAL A 21 -43.82 -33.86 7.33
CA VAL A 21 -43.24 -32.96 8.32
C VAL A 21 -44.29 -31.89 8.64
N ASN A 22 -44.82 -31.93 9.85
CA ASN A 22 -45.38 -30.74 10.47
C ASN A 22 -44.18 -29.91 10.89
N PHE A 23 -43.95 -28.77 10.23
CA PHE A 23 -43.01 -27.76 10.70
C PHE A 23 -43.57 -27.21 12.02
N ALA A 24 -42.91 -27.52 13.12
CA ALA A 24 -43.13 -26.89 14.41
C ALA A 24 -41.89 -26.02 14.68
N ASN A 25 -41.91 -24.79 14.17
CA ASN A 25 -40.88 -23.78 14.41
C ASN A 25 -41.21 -23.05 15.72
N ALA A 26 -40.88 -23.66 16.86
CA ALA A 26 -41.04 -23.03 18.16
C ALA A 26 -39.98 -23.59 19.13
N GLN A 27 -38.97 -22.77 19.46
CA GLN A 27 -37.68 -23.26 19.96
C GLN A 27 -37.43 -23.10 21.48
N PHE A 28 -38.32 -22.51 22.27
CA PHE A 28 -37.98 -22.21 23.68
C PHE A 28 -39.08 -22.55 24.71
N LEU A 29 -38.65 -23.10 25.85
CA LEU A 29 -39.47 -23.51 27.00
C LEU A 29 -38.77 -23.07 28.29
N LEU A 30 -39.42 -22.25 29.15
CA LEU A 30 -39.29 -22.38 30.61
C LEU A 30 -40.25 -21.55 31.49
N GLN A 31 -40.38 -22.08 32.71
CA GLN A 31 -41.19 -21.76 33.88
C GLN A 31 -40.74 -20.58 34.76
N ALA A 32 -41.60 -20.19 35.69
CA ALA A 32 -41.47 -19.00 36.51
C ALA A 32 -42.04 -19.20 37.95
N PRO A 33 -41.52 -18.57 39.04
CA PRO A 33 -42.29 -17.56 39.83
C PRO A 33 -41.49 -16.52 40.72
N ASN A 34 -42.17 -15.38 40.97
CA ASN A 34 -42.11 -14.31 42.01
C ASN A 34 -41.01 -14.19 43.07
N THR A 35 -40.32 -13.03 43.11
CA THR A 35 -40.54 -11.89 44.04
C THR A 35 -39.67 -10.69 43.64
N GLY A 36 -40.11 -9.46 43.94
CA GLY A 36 -39.37 -8.22 43.61
C GLY A 36 -38.35 -7.83 44.67
N ASP A 37 -37.08 -7.73 44.26
CA ASP A 37 -36.09 -6.76 44.75
C ASP A 37 -34.98 -6.62 43.68
N GLU A 38 -34.55 -5.40 43.37
CA GLU A 38 -33.82 -5.04 42.14
C GLU A 38 -32.43 -4.45 42.43
N ASN A 39 -31.49 -5.17 43.07
CA ASN A 39 -30.11 -4.66 43.21
C ASN A 39 -29.07 -5.79 43.30
N ASN A 40 -28.74 -6.39 42.15
CA ASN A 40 -27.46 -7.00 41.71
C ASN A 40 -27.78 -7.95 40.55
N TYR A 41 -27.39 -7.64 39.31
CA TYR A 41 -27.74 -8.42 38.13
C TYR A 41 -26.51 -9.16 37.59
N GLN A 42 -26.66 -10.46 37.38
CA GLN A 42 -25.76 -11.27 36.56
C GLN A 42 -26.55 -11.74 35.35
N TRP A 43 -26.06 -11.44 34.14
CA TRP A 43 -26.69 -11.81 32.87
C TRP A 43 -26.17 -13.16 32.38
N PHE A 44 -27.08 -13.97 31.86
CA PHE A 44 -26.79 -15.28 31.32
C PHE A 44 -27.52 -15.49 30.00
N GLU A 45 -26.89 -16.26 29.11
CA GLU A 45 -27.55 -16.86 27.97
C GLU A 45 -28.31 -18.11 28.43
N ALA A 46 -29.58 -18.29 28.04
CA ALA A 46 -30.34 -19.44 28.50
C ALA A 46 -29.83 -20.78 27.93
N SER A 47 -29.14 -20.75 26.79
CA SER A 47 -28.51 -21.90 26.14
C SER A 47 -27.21 -22.33 26.84
N ASP A 48 -26.45 -21.38 27.39
CA ASP A 48 -25.18 -21.62 28.09
C ASP A 48 -25.21 -21.09 29.53
N LEU A 49 -25.50 -22.01 30.45
CA LEU A 49 -25.69 -21.74 31.87
C LEU A 49 -24.38 -21.63 32.68
N GLY A 50 -23.22 -21.85 32.04
CA GLY A 50 -21.90 -21.77 32.69
C GLY A 50 -21.26 -20.39 32.59
N THR A 51 -21.70 -19.58 31.63
CA THR A 51 -21.02 -18.35 31.23
C THR A 51 -21.75 -17.13 31.79
N VAL A 52 -21.06 -16.37 32.64
CA VAL A 52 -21.55 -15.06 33.11
C VAL A 52 -21.18 -14.03 32.06
N LEU A 53 -22.18 -13.44 31.39
CA LEU A 53 -21.98 -12.45 30.32
C LEU A 53 -21.59 -11.06 30.86
N GLY A 54 -21.87 -10.81 32.15
CA GLY A 54 -21.43 -9.59 32.82
C GLY A 54 -22.11 -9.35 34.17
N THR A 55 -21.48 -8.47 34.97
CA THR A 55 -22.00 -7.99 36.27
C THR A 55 -22.54 -6.55 36.20
N ASN A 56 -22.51 -5.94 35.02
CA ASN A 56 -22.97 -4.58 34.79
C ASN A 56 -24.50 -4.54 34.59
N SER A 57 -25.12 -3.43 35.00
CA SER A 57 -26.56 -3.21 34.83
C SER A 57 -27.00 -3.00 33.37
N PHE A 58 -26.03 -2.95 32.45
CA PHE A 58 -26.22 -2.79 31.02
C PHE A 58 -25.41 -3.89 30.31
N TYR A 59 -26.08 -4.60 29.41
CA TYR A 59 -25.50 -5.58 28.49
C TYR A 59 -26.13 -5.35 27.13
N GLU A 60 -25.28 -5.17 26.12
CA GLU A 60 -25.70 -5.04 24.72
C GLU A 60 -25.68 -6.44 24.10
N ALA A 61 -26.81 -6.84 23.51
CA ALA A 61 -26.98 -8.15 22.92
C ALA A 61 -27.15 -8.00 21.42
N THR A 62 -26.23 -8.59 20.66
CA THR A 62 -26.13 -8.47 19.19
C THR A 62 -26.66 -9.70 18.46
N GLN A 63 -27.05 -10.76 19.18
CA GLN A 63 -27.52 -12.02 18.58
C GLN A 63 -28.94 -12.39 19.04
N PRO A 64 -29.73 -13.08 18.20
CA PRO A 64 -31.03 -13.62 18.61
C PRO A 64 -30.85 -14.66 19.72
N GLY A 65 -31.68 -14.58 20.76
CA GLY A 65 -31.53 -15.45 21.92
C GLY A 65 -32.46 -15.13 23.07
N VAL A 66 -32.40 -15.96 24.12
CA VAL A 66 -33.12 -15.75 25.38
C VAL A 66 -32.13 -15.38 26.48
N TYR A 67 -32.31 -14.19 27.05
CA TYR A 67 -31.46 -13.61 28.07
C TYR A 67 -32.26 -13.38 29.35
N PHE A 68 -31.61 -13.50 30.50
CA PHE A 68 -32.24 -13.16 31.78
C PHE A 68 -31.20 -12.71 32.81
N ALA A 69 -31.68 -11.99 33.83
CA ALA A 69 -30.87 -11.61 34.97
C ALA A 69 -31.27 -12.41 36.22
N THR A 70 -30.30 -12.96 36.94
CA THR A 70 -30.52 -13.62 38.24
C THR A 70 -30.19 -12.70 39.42
N TYR A 71 -30.89 -12.89 40.54
CA TYR A 71 -30.67 -12.13 41.79
C TYR A 71 -29.97 -12.95 42.90
N ASP A 72 -29.84 -14.29 42.78
CA ASP A 72 -29.36 -15.13 43.89
C ASP A 72 -28.37 -16.28 43.56
N GLY A 73 -27.86 -16.38 42.33
CA GLY A 73 -26.83 -17.36 41.98
C GLY A 73 -27.30 -18.82 41.89
N THR A 74 -28.59 -19.08 41.68
CA THR A 74 -29.11 -20.43 41.41
C THR A 74 -29.00 -20.83 39.93
N LEU A 75 -28.44 -22.02 39.68
CA LEU A 75 -28.43 -22.65 38.35
C LEU A 75 -29.88 -22.87 37.87
N CYS A 76 -30.18 -22.47 36.63
CA CYS A 76 -31.46 -22.68 35.92
C CYS A 76 -32.54 -21.59 36.05
N GLY A 77 -32.20 -20.31 36.28
CA GLY A 77 -33.14 -19.18 36.11
C GLY A 77 -34.42 -19.25 36.96
N SER A 78 -34.43 -20.11 37.99
CA SER A 78 -35.64 -20.49 38.73
C SER A 78 -36.22 -19.34 39.55
N ASN A 79 -35.40 -18.33 39.84
CA ASN A 79 -35.73 -17.09 40.53
C ASN A 79 -35.46 -15.84 39.66
N ALA A 80 -35.46 -15.97 38.33
CA ALA A 80 -35.30 -14.81 37.45
C ALA A 80 -36.47 -13.83 37.61
N THR A 81 -36.21 -12.52 37.63
CA THR A 81 -37.25 -11.49 37.76
C THR A 81 -37.88 -11.12 36.40
N GLY A 82 -37.32 -11.63 35.29
CA GLY A 82 -37.82 -11.51 33.93
C GLY A 82 -36.89 -12.15 32.89
N TYR A 83 -37.44 -12.43 31.71
CA TYR A 83 -36.75 -12.92 30.53
C TYR A 83 -36.84 -11.88 29.40
N PHE A 84 -35.78 -11.76 28.62
CA PHE A 84 -35.70 -11.00 27.38
C PHE A 84 -35.49 -11.97 26.22
N ILE A 85 -36.32 -11.87 25.19
CA ILE A 85 -36.25 -12.71 23.99
C ILE A 85 -35.96 -11.77 22.83
N LEU A 86 -34.78 -11.91 22.25
CA LEU A 86 -34.35 -11.19 21.07
C LEU A 86 -34.54 -12.11 19.87
N THR A 87 -35.25 -11.61 18.85
CA THR A 87 -35.58 -12.36 17.64
C THR A 87 -35.81 -11.38 16.49
N ASP A 88 -35.80 -11.84 15.23
CA ASP A 88 -36.04 -10.96 14.08
C ASP A 88 -37.37 -10.21 14.15
N CYS A 89 -37.42 -9.04 13.51
CA CYS A 89 -38.68 -8.31 13.28
C CYS A 89 -39.53 -8.94 12.16
N GLU A 90 -38.92 -9.68 11.24
CA GLU A 90 -39.56 -10.19 10.03
C GLU A 90 -39.80 -11.71 10.02
N ALA A 91 -40.83 -12.12 9.28
CA ALA A 91 -41.23 -13.52 9.16
C ALA A 91 -40.24 -14.31 8.28
N PRO A 92 -40.00 -15.61 8.56
CA PRO A 92 -40.66 -16.44 9.56
C PRO A 92 -40.02 -16.39 10.96
N ASN A 93 -38.90 -15.67 11.11
CA ASN A 93 -38.08 -15.70 12.33
C ASN A 93 -38.60 -14.77 13.44
N ASN A 94 -39.69 -14.04 13.20
CA ASN A 94 -40.32 -13.17 14.19
C ASN A 94 -41.34 -13.86 15.11
N GLU A 95 -41.57 -15.17 15.00
CA GLU A 95 -42.51 -15.89 15.86
C GLU A 95 -41.84 -16.51 17.10
N VAL A 96 -42.35 -16.19 18.29
CA VAL A 96 -41.85 -16.68 19.57
C VAL A 96 -42.96 -17.48 20.28
N THR A 97 -42.64 -18.69 20.73
CA THR A 97 -43.55 -19.46 21.60
C THR A 97 -43.16 -19.29 23.06
N LEU A 98 -44.10 -18.82 23.88
CA LEU A 98 -43.92 -18.65 25.32
C LEU A 98 -44.38 -19.91 26.07
N ASP A 99 -43.51 -20.91 26.22
CA ASP A 99 -43.90 -22.18 26.83
C ASP A 99 -43.67 -22.19 28.35
N ILE A 100 -44.78 -22.23 29.09
CA ILE A 100 -44.85 -22.31 30.55
C ILE A 100 -45.47 -23.64 31.02
N SER A 101 -45.62 -24.61 30.13
CA SER A 101 -46.42 -25.83 30.37
C SER A 101 -45.99 -26.61 31.60
N ALA A 102 -44.68 -26.64 31.88
CA ALA A 102 -44.13 -27.29 33.07
C ALA A 102 -44.49 -26.55 34.39
N SER A 103 -44.87 -25.26 34.32
CA SER A 103 -45.24 -24.39 35.45
C SER A 103 -46.66 -24.50 35.88
N VAL A 104 -47.51 -25.15 35.08
CA VAL A 104 -48.95 -25.15 35.31
C VAL A 104 -49.34 -26.43 36.05
N PRO A 105 -49.69 -26.36 37.36
CA PRO A 105 -50.10 -27.53 38.10
C PRO A 105 -51.44 -28.05 37.55
N SER A 106 -51.64 -29.37 37.55
CA SER A 106 -52.90 -29.98 37.11
C SER A 106 -54.12 -29.33 37.80
N GLY A 107 -55.10 -28.92 37.01
CA GLY A 107 -56.32 -28.23 37.47
C GLY A 107 -56.18 -26.72 37.71
N ALA A 108 -55.06 -26.10 37.36
CA ALA A 108 -54.90 -24.64 37.33
C ALA A 108 -55.35 -24.06 35.98
N THR A 109 -55.69 -22.77 35.98
CA THR A 109 -55.97 -21.98 34.76
C THR A 109 -54.90 -20.91 34.58
N VAL A 110 -54.53 -20.61 33.33
CA VAL A 110 -53.57 -19.56 32.98
C VAL A 110 -54.30 -18.40 32.30
N SER A 111 -53.89 -17.17 32.60
CA SER A 111 -54.23 -15.97 31.84
C SER A 111 -52.99 -15.14 31.59
N TRP A 112 -52.94 -14.44 30.45
CA TRP A 112 -51.82 -13.56 30.08
C TRP A 112 -52.23 -12.08 30.12
N SER A 113 -51.26 -11.22 30.47
CA SER A 113 -51.34 -9.77 30.34
C SER A 113 -50.13 -9.28 29.54
N PRO A 114 -50.32 -8.69 28.33
CA PRO A 114 -51.55 -8.60 27.54
C PRO A 114 -52.19 -9.96 27.24
N PHE A 115 -53.49 -9.95 26.90
CA PHE A 115 -54.22 -11.18 26.58
C PHE A 115 -53.65 -11.88 25.34
N LEU A 116 -53.31 -13.16 25.47
CA LEU A 116 -52.89 -14.03 24.38
C LEU A 116 -53.98 -15.06 24.08
N SER A 117 -54.19 -15.36 22.81
CA SER A 117 -55.17 -16.37 22.36
C SER A 117 -54.52 -17.74 22.13
N GLY A 118 -55.31 -18.79 21.94
CA GLY A 118 -54.78 -20.14 21.69
C GLY A 118 -54.43 -20.91 22.96
N ASP A 119 -53.45 -21.82 22.86
CA ASP A 119 -52.97 -22.61 23.99
C ASP A 119 -52.33 -21.69 25.04
N GLN A 120 -53.01 -21.49 26.17
CA GLN A 120 -52.53 -20.59 27.23
C GLN A 120 -51.26 -21.10 27.93
N THR A 121 -50.89 -22.36 27.73
CA THR A 121 -49.66 -22.92 28.30
C THR A 121 -48.46 -22.77 27.37
N ARG A 122 -48.71 -22.49 26.08
CA ARG A 122 -47.70 -22.34 25.02
C ARG A 122 -48.17 -21.32 23.96
N PRO A 123 -48.57 -20.08 24.32
CA PRO A 123 -49.04 -19.13 23.31
C PRO A 123 -47.89 -18.68 22.43
N MET A 124 -48.20 -18.42 21.16
CA MET A 124 -47.27 -17.85 20.20
C MET A 124 -47.51 -16.35 20.09
N VAL A 125 -46.43 -15.58 20.04
CA VAL A 125 -46.43 -14.14 19.87
C VAL A 125 -45.52 -13.77 18.72
N THR A 126 -45.87 -12.72 17.99
CA THR A 126 -45.02 -12.17 16.93
C THR A 126 -44.25 -11.00 17.50
N SER A 127 -42.93 -11.01 17.31
CA SER A 127 -42.05 -9.91 17.63
C SER A 127 -42.35 -8.72 16.72
N THR A 128 -42.29 -7.52 17.28
CA THR A 128 -42.51 -6.27 16.54
C THR A 128 -41.56 -5.22 17.07
N GLN A 129 -41.38 -4.13 16.34
CA GLN A 129 -40.56 -2.98 16.76
C GLN A 129 -41.00 -2.38 18.11
N SER A 130 -42.24 -2.62 18.53
CA SER A 130 -42.69 -2.30 19.88
C SER A 130 -42.31 -3.41 20.86
N VAL A 131 -41.50 -3.07 21.86
CA VAL A 131 -41.20 -3.97 22.97
C VAL A 131 -42.48 -4.26 23.76
N VAL A 132 -42.91 -5.53 23.77
CA VAL A 132 -44.09 -5.97 24.53
C VAL A 132 -43.67 -6.88 25.67
N ARG A 133 -44.24 -6.62 26.85
CA ARG A 133 -44.04 -7.42 28.07
C ARG A 133 -45.26 -8.27 28.35
N TYR A 134 -45.06 -9.58 28.40
CA TYR A 134 -46.10 -10.58 28.69
C TYR A 134 -45.90 -11.16 30.09
N THR A 135 -46.95 -11.15 30.90
CA THR A 135 -46.97 -11.75 32.24
C THR A 135 -48.05 -12.82 32.30
N ALA A 136 -47.70 -14.04 32.69
CA ALA A 136 -48.64 -15.12 32.89
C ALA A 136 -49.09 -15.19 34.36
N THR A 137 -50.38 -15.33 34.60
CA THR A 137 -50.98 -15.53 35.93
C THR A 137 -51.58 -16.93 36.00
N ILE A 138 -51.06 -17.77 36.89
CA ILE A 138 -51.58 -19.11 37.16
C ILE A 138 -52.55 -19.04 38.34
N THR A 139 -53.78 -19.49 38.16
CA THR A 139 -54.81 -19.51 39.21
C THR A 139 -55.24 -20.94 39.53
N LYS A 140 -55.18 -21.32 40.81
CA LYS A 140 -55.64 -22.63 41.31
C LYS A 140 -56.38 -22.46 42.63
N VAL A 141 -57.66 -22.87 42.65
CA VAL A 141 -58.54 -22.83 43.85
C VAL A 141 -58.54 -21.44 44.50
N GLY A 142 -58.66 -20.38 43.70
CA GLY A 142 -58.75 -19.00 44.16
C GLY A 142 -57.43 -18.33 44.56
N ASN A 143 -56.30 -19.04 44.51
CA ASN A 143 -54.97 -18.44 44.68
C ASN A 143 -54.34 -18.21 43.30
N SER A 144 -53.84 -17.00 43.07
CA SER A 144 -53.20 -16.60 41.83
C SER A 144 -51.72 -16.29 42.08
N ILE A 145 -50.86 -16.78 41.19
CA ILE A 145 -49.41 -16.61 41.22
C ILE A 145 -49.01 -16.04 39.86
N GLU A 146 -48.32 -14.91 39.84
CA GLU A 146 -47.72 -14.38 38.63
C GLU A 146 -46.39 -15.09 38.34
N LEU A 147 -46.12 -15.27 37.06
CA LEU A 147 -44.86 -15.75 36.53
C LEU A 147 -43.97 -14.54 36.19
N PRO A 148 -42.63 -14.65 36.27
CA PRO A 148 -41.70 -13.75 35.61
C PRO A 148 -42.15 -13.31 34.22
N ARG A 149 -41.92 -12.02 33.96
CA ARG A 149 -42.28 -11.36 32.71
C ARG A 149 -41.42 -11.87 31.55
N PHE A 150 -42.02 -12.04 30.39
CA PHE A 150 -41.35 -12.26 29.12
C PHE A 150 -41.37 -10.95 28.34
N THR A 151 -40.21 -10.41 28.01
CA THR A 151 -40.06 -9.22 27.16
C THR A 151 -39.61 -9.70 25.80
N VAL A 152 -40.45 -9.54 24.78
CA VAL A 152 -40.07 -9.84 23.40
C VAL A 152 -39.61 -8.55 22.76
N VAL A 153 -38.39 -8.57 22.24
CA VAL A 153 -37.73 -7.46 21.56
C VAL A 153 -37.42 -7.94 20.15
N CYS A 154 -37.81 -7.15 19.15
CA CYS A 154 -37.40 -7.44 17.80
C CYS A 154 -36.05 -6.78 17.53
N MET A 155 -35.17 -7.52 16.87
CA MET A 155 -33.95 -7.00 16.27
C MET A 155 -34.24 -6.83 14.79
N SER A 156 -34.10 -5.60 14.32
CA SER A 156 -34.18 -5.31 12.90
C SER A 156 -32.76 -5.34 12.38
N GLN A 157 -32.57 -5.99 11.24
CA GLN A 157 -31.29 -6.10 10.55
C GLN A 157 -31.34 -5.18 9.34
N ALA A 158 -30.23 -4.53 9.01
CA ALA A 158 -30.17 -3.66 7.84
C ALA A 158 -30.26 -4.45 6.54
N ALA A 159 -29.62 -5.62 6.53
CA ALA A 159 -29.48 -6.53 5.40
C ALA A 159 -29.20 -7.98 5.89
N THR A 160 -29.24 -8.94 4.99
CA THR A 160 -28.73 -10.30 5.24
C THR A 160 -27.31 -10.37 4.66
N LEU A 161 -26.31 -10.25 5.54
CA LEU A 161 -24.90 -10.30 5.17
C LEU A 161 -24.32 -11.72 5.36
N VAL A 162 -23.36 -12.11 4.53
CA VAL A 162 -22.69 -13.41 4.55
C VAL A 162 -21.19 -13.21 4.53
N ASP A 163 -20.46 -14.02 5.32
CA ASP A 163 -19.00 -13.94 5.37
C ASP A 163 -18.36 -14.19 4.00
N ASP A 164 -17.31 -13.42 3.72
CA ASP A 164 -16.58 -13.41 2.46
C ASP A 164 -15.21 -14.07 2.59
N LEU A 165 -14.73 -14.60 1.47
CA LEU A 165 -13.38 -15.14 1.34
C LEU A 165 -12.78 -14.66 0.03
N ILE A 166 -11.64 -13.98 0.12
CA ILE A 166 -10.85 -13.55 -1.03
C ILE A 166 -9.40 -14.01 -0.90
N VAL A 167 -8.70 -14.00 -2.03
CA VAL A 167 -7.28 -14.33 -2.14
C VAL A 167 -6.61 -13.22 -2.92
N VAL A 168 -5.48 -12.75 -2.44
CA VAL A 168 -4.65 -11.71 -3.05
C VAL A 168 -3.18 -12.11 -2.89
N ASN A 169 -2.29 -11.62 -3.74
CA ASN A 169 -0.86 -11.74 -3.45
C ASN A 169 -0.46 -10.69 -2.41
N GLU A 170 0.66 -10.88 -1.71
CA GLU A 170 1.26 -9.77 -0.96
C GLU A 170 1.62 -8.62 -1.89
N ASP A 171 1.68 -7.42 -1.30
CA ASP A 171 1.98 -6.14 -1.95
C ASP A 171 1.01 -5.71 -3.08
N GLU A 172 0.00 -6.52 -3.39
CA GLU A 172 -1.08 -6.18 -4.29
C GLU A 172 -2.36 -5.79 -3.53
N SER A 173 -2.97 -4.67 -3.93
CA SER A 173 -4.31 -4.31 -3.46
C SER A 173 -5.42 -5.06 -4.20
N VAL A 174 -6.56 -5.29 -3.53
CA VAL A 174 -7.72 -6.00 -4.13
C VAL A 174 -9.04 -5.36 -3.77
N GLU A 175 -9.91 -5.19 -4.77
CA GLU A 175 -11.31 -4.86 -4.53
C GLU A 175 -12.06 -6.09 -3.99
N VAL A 176 -12.64 -5.96 -2.80
CA VAL A 176 -13.38 -7.02 -2.13
C VAL A 176 -14.85 -6.95 -2.55
N PRO A 177 -15.40 -7.98 -3.23
CA PRO A 177 -16.79 -7.99 -3.68
C PRO A 177 -17.76 -8.37 -2.56
N ILE A 178 -17.75 -7.60 -1.46
CA ILE A 178 -18.50 -7.87 -0.21
C ILE A 178 -20.01 -8.07 -0.40
N PHE A 179 -20.60 -7.60 -1.50
CA PHE A 179 -22.04 -7.69 -1.76
C PHE A 179 -22.47 -8.85 -2.66
N ASP A 180 -21.54 -9.64 -3.21
CA ASP A 180 -21.85 -10.66 -4.22
C ASP A 180 -22.70 -11.83 -3.66
N ASN A 181 -22.53 -12.14 -2.38
CA ASN A 181 -23.22 -13.21 -1.65
C ASN A 181 -24.33 -12.69 -0.71
N ASP A 182 -24.54 -11.37 -0.67
CA ASP A 182 -25.44 -10.69 0.24
C ASP A 182 -26.85 -10.47 -0.33
N SER A 183 -27.78 -10.12 0.56
CA SER A 183 -29.15 -9.78 0.14
C SER A 183 -29.83 -8.76 1.06
N ASP A 184 -30.92 -8.17 0.55
CA ASP A 184 -31.73 -7.16 1.25
C ASP A 184 -30.94 -5.89 1.63
N LEU A 185 -29.91 -5.54 0.85
CA LEU A 185 -29.10 -4.33 1.04
C LEU A 185 -29.95 -3.05 0.96
N PRO A 186 -29.81 -2.11 1.92
CA PRO A 186 -30.56 -0.87 1.92
C PRO A 186 -30.01 0.10 0.86
N SER A 187 -30.90 0.75 0.11
CA SER A 187 -30.52 1.81 -0.85
C SER A 187 -30.28 3.18 -0.18
N THR A 188 -30.29 3.22 1.16
CA THR A 188 -29.97 4.41 1.97
C THR A 188 -29.44 3.94 3.32
N GLY A 189 -28.24 4.37 3.70
CA GLY A 189 -27.55 3.83 4.88
C GLY A 189 -26.10 4.27 4.95
N THR A 190 -25.30 3.50 5.68
CA THR A 190 -23.83 3.65 5.76
C THR A 190 -23.17 2.29 5.69
N LEU A 191 -22.01 2.22 5.06
CA LEU A 191 -21.06 1.12 5.15
C LEU A 191 -19.89 1.55 6.06
N THR A 192 -19.42 0.64 6.90
CA THR A 192 -18.25 0.85 7.76
C THR A 192 -17.45 -0.44 7.86
N THR A 193 -16.15 -0.34 8.04
CA THR A 193 -15.24 -1.49 8.21
C THR A 193 -14.47 -1.35 9.53
N THR A 194 -13.96 -2.47 10.03
CA THR A 194 -12.90 -2.49 11.03
C THR A 194 -11.54 -2.54 10.34
N ASN A 195 -10.49 -2.08 11.01
CA ASN A 195 -9.14 -2.30 10.51
C ASN A 195 -8.71 -3.75 10.78
N PRO A 196 -8.13 -4.44 9.79
CA PRO A 196 -7.52 -5.75 9.97
C PRO A 196 -6.19 -5.63 10.74
N ALA A 197 -5.52 -6.76 11.00
CA ALA A 197 -4.32 -6.78 11.84
C ALA A 197 -3.02 -6.50 11.06
N ASN A 198 -2.96 -6.93 9.80
CA ASN A 198 -1.78 -6.88 8.93
C ASN A 198 -2.17 -6.32 7.55
N GLY A 199 -2.91 -5.21 7.55
CA GLY A 199 -3.32 -4.50 6.36
C GLY A 199 -4.23 -3.32 6.65
N SER A 200 -4.71 -2.69 5.59
CA SER A 200 -5.66 -1.58 5.64
C SER A 200 -6.88 -1.82 4.74
N VAL A 201 -7.96 -1.12 5.03
CA VAL A 201 -9.21 -1.23 4.27
C VAL A 201 -9.75 0.16 3.97
N ASN A 202 -9.90 0.45 2.68
CA ASN A 202 -10.42 1.72 2.19
C ASN A 202 -11.83 1.54 1.62
N ILE A 203 -12.70 2.51 1.88
CA ILE A 203 -14.06 2.56 1.33
C ILE A 203 -14.14 3.74 0.37
N ASP A 204 -14.44 3.45 -0.89
CA ASP A 204 -14.83 4.44 -1.89
C ASP A 204 -16.37 4.52 -1.94
N ASP A 205 -16.94 5.67 -1.57
CA ASP A 205 -18.39 5.90 -1.57
C ASP A 205 -18.94 6.26 -2.96
N ASN A 206 -18.08 6.32 -3.99
CA ASN A 206 -18.39 6.67 -5.36
C ASN A 206 -19.14 8.02 -5.48
N GLY A 207 -18.88 8.94 -4.54
CA GLY A 207 -19.57 10.22 -4.41
C GLY A 207 -20.99 10.13 -3.86
N THR A 208 -21.36 9.01 -3.23
CA THR A 208 -22.70 8.75 -2.68
C THR A 208 -22.71 8.40 -1.18
N PRO A 209 -22.39 9.34 -0.27
CA PRO A 209 -22.11 9.08 1.16
C PRO A 209 -23.24 8.45 2.02
N ASN A 210 -24.43 8.24 1.45
CA ASN A 210 -25.56 7.65 2.16
C ASN A 210 -26.15 6.46 1.39
N ASN A 211 -25.43 5.88 0.45
CA ASN A 211 -25.91 4.78 -0.37
C ASN A 211 -24.92 3.59 -0.33
N PRO A 212 -25.03 2.69 0.64
CA PRO A 212 -24.04 1.62 0.78
C PRO A 212 -24.09 0.58 -0.35
N SER A 213 -25.03 0.66 -1.30
CA SER A 213 -25.20 -0.36 -2.35
C SER A 213 -24.22 -0.24 -3.53
N ASP A 214 -23.54 0.89 -3.65
CA ASP A 214 -22.55 1.19 -4.70
C ASP A 214 -21.18 1.60 -4.14
N ASP A 215 -21.02 1.54 -2.82
CA ASP A 215 -19.72 1.68 -2.16
C ASP A 215 -18.82 0.49 -2.55
N ARG A 216 -17.53 0.75 -2.73
CA ARG A 216 -16.50 -0.25 -3.04
C ARG A 216 -15.52 -0.34 -1.89
N VAL A 217 -15.07 -1.56 -1.60
CA VAL A 217 -14.10 -1.82 -0.53
C VAL A 217 -12.83 -2.36 -1.15
N THR A 218 -11.70 -1.73 -0.82
CA THR A 218 -10.37 -2.18 -1.22
C THR A 218 -9.61 -2.64 0.02
N TYR A 219 -9.00 -3.81 -0.04
CA TYR A 219 -8.06 -4.31 0.96
C TYR A 219 -6.63 -4.15 0.41
N ILE A 220 -5.73 -3.69 1.28
CA ILE A 220 -4.29 -3.52 0.99
C ILE A 220 -3.55 -4.29 2.11
N PRO A 221 -2.81 -5.38 1.81
CA PRO A 221 -1.94 -6.03 2.78
C PRO A 221 -0.92 -5.04 3.37
N ALA A 222 -0.39 -5.32 4.56
CA ALA A 222 0.85 -4.68 5.00
C ALA A 222 2.01 -5.19 4.14
N PRO A 223 3.07 -4.39 3.91
CA PRO A 223 4.27 -4.85 3.21
C PRO A 223 4.79 -6.17 3.79
N ASP A 224 5.24 -7.08 2.92
CA ASP A 224 5.79 -8.42 3.23
C ASP A 224 4.84 -9.35 4.02
N PHE A 225 3.57 -8.99 4.15
CA PHE A 225 2.64 -9.81 4.90
C PHE A 225 1.99 -10.86 3.99
N ASN A 226 2.42 -12.11 4.15
CA ASN A 226 1.64 -13.27 3.73
C ASN A 226 0.96 -14.03 4.88
N GLY A 227 -0.14 -14.68 4.54
CA GLY A 227 -0.96 -15.46 5.47
C GLY A 227 -2.39 -14.97 5.57
N THR A 228 -3.06 -15.33 6.66
CA THR A 228 -4.49 -15.05 6.81
C THR A 228 -4.72 -13.75 7.58
N ASP A 229 -5.52 -12.84 7.03
CA ASP A 229 -6.06 -11.67 7.73
C ASP A 229 -7.59 -11.63 7.67
N SER A 230 -8.20 -10.74 8.44
CA SER A 230 -9.65 -10.57 8.47
C SER A 230 -10.09 -9.20 8.97
N PHE A 231 -11.17 -8.69 8.39
CA PHE A 231 -11.89 -7.53 8.90
C PHE A 231 -13.40 -7.75 8.84
N ASP A 232 -14.14 -7.03 9.68
CA ASP A 232 -15.60 -7.00 9.63
C ASP A 232 -16.08 -5.79 8.84
N TYR A 233 -17.14 -5.97 8.05
CA TYR A 233 -17.90 -4.86 7.47
C TYR A 233 -19.31 -4.83 8.07
N THR A 234 -19.81 -3.61 8.27
CA THR A 234 -21.12 -3.34 8.87
C THR A 234 -21.92 -2.40 8.00
N VAL A 235 -23.11 -2.85 7.60
CA VAL A 235 -24.09 -2.05 6.85
C VAL A 235 -25.19 -1.64 7.81
N CYS A 236 -25.48 -0.33 7.87
CA CYS A 236 -26.58 0.22 8.66
C CYS A 236 -27.60 0.93 7.78
N ASN A 237 -28.89 0.84 8.11
CA ASN A 237 -29.94 1.60 7.45
C ASN A 237 -30.24 2.94 8.16
N THR A 238 -31.05 3.80 7.55
CA THR A 238 -31.42 5.11 8.13
C THR A 238 -32.28 5.06 9.40
N PHE A 239 -32.78 3.87 9.77
CA PHE A 239 -33.52 3.65 11.01
C PHE A 239 -32.61 3.25 12.18
N GLY A 240 -31.32 3.02 11.92
CA GLY A 240 -30.31 2.63 12.91
C GLY A 240 -30.21 1.12 13.12
N ASP A 241 -30.80 0.32 12.24
CA ASP A 241 -30.58 -1.12 12.21
C ASP A 241 -29.26 -1.39 11.50
N CYS A 242 -28.49 -2.38 11.97
CA CYS A 242 -27.19 -2.73 11.41
C CYS A 242 -27.04 -4.24 11.27
N SER A 243 -26.28 -4.66 10.28
CA SER A 243 -25.85 -6.05 10.05
C SER A 243 -24.34 -6.07 9.86
N THR A 244 -23.66 -7.12 10.31
CA THR A 244 -22.20 -7.27 10.23
C THR A 244 -21.85 -8.66 9.68
N ALA A 245 -20.83 -8.74 8.83
CA ALA A 245 -20.22 -9.98 8.35
C ALA A 245 -18.69 -9.82 8.29
N THR A 246 -17.98 -10.94 8.23
CA THR A 246 -16.51 -10.97 8.24
C THR A 246 -15.97 -11.29 6.85
N VAL A 247 -14.98 -10.51 6.39
CA VAL A 247 -14.14 -10.86 5.25
C VAL A 247 -12.90 -11.58 5.78
N THR A 248 -12.64 -12.77 5.27
CA THR A 248 -11.36 -13.47 5.43
C THR A 248 -10.51 -13.27 4.18
N VAL A 249 -9.27 -12.88 4.36
CA VAL A 249 -8.30 -12.63 3.30
C VAL A 249 -7.17 -13.65 3.43
N ASP A 250 -6.95 -14.47 2.40
CA ASP A 250 -5.74 -15.28 2.28
C ASP A 250 -4.74 -14.52 1.39
N VAL A 251 -3.69 -13.94 1.99
CA VAL A 251 -2.59 -13.30 1.27
C VAL A 251 -1.55 -14.36 0.90
N LEU A 252 -1.26 -14.46 -0.40
CA LEU A 252 -0.30 -15.41 -0.96
C LEU A 252 1.09 -14.78 -1.00
N PRO A 253 2.14 -15.53 -0.61
CA PRO A 253 3.50 -15.02 -0.74
C PRO A 253 3.90 -14.89 -2.22
N ILE A 254 4.65 -13.84 -2.51
CA ILE A 254 5.50 -13.65 -3.67
C ILE A 254 6.92 -14.07 -3.26
N VAL A 255 7.83 -14.23 -4.22
CA VAL A 255 9.21 -14.62 -3.92
C VAL A 255 10.01 -13.33 -3.84
N ASP A 256 10.78 -13.14 -2.77
CA ASP A 256 11.59 -11.94 -2.57
C ASP A 256 13.04 -12.33 -2.41
N THR A 257 13.84 -11.97 -3.40
CA THR A 257 15.28 -12.19 -3.45
C THR A 257 15.99 -10.87 -3.21
N ASN A 258 17.01 -10.90 -2.36
CA ASN A 258 17.82 -9.74 -2.03
C ASN A 258 19.26 -9.97 -2.49
N ASP A 259 19.97 -8.87 -2.75
CA ASP A 259 21.35 -8.93 -3.18
C ASP A 259 22.25 -9.57 -2.12
N ASP A 260 23.19 -10.39 -2.57
CA ASP A 260 24.10 -11.14 -1.73
C ASP A 260 25.54 -10.69 -1.92
N SER A 261 26.32 -10.75 -0.85
CA SER A 261 27.75 -10.57 -0.89
C SER A 261 28.51 -11.75 -0.31
N VAL A 262 29.66 -12.09 -0.91
CA VAL A 262 30.56 -13.10 -0.38
C VAL A 262 32.01 -12.84 -0.79
N SER A 263 32.97 -13.25 0.03
CA SER A 263 34.38 -13.24 -0.35
C SER A 263 35.01 -14.64 -0.33
N THR A 264 36.04 -14.81 -1.16
CA THR A 264 36.82 -16.06 -1.20
C THR A 264 38.25 -15.79 -1.62
N ASP A 265 39.18 -16.65 -1.19
CA ASP A 265 40.56 -16.63 -1.66
C ASP A 265 40.67 -17.05 -3.13
N GLN A 266 41.69 -16.53 -3.81
CA GLN A 266 42.04 -16.90 -5.18
C GLN A 266 42.14 -18.43 -5.33
N GLY A 267 41.33 -18.98 -6.23
CA GLY A 267 41.31 -20.42 -6.51
C GLY A 267 40.69 -21.27 -5.40
N VAL A 268 39.95 -20.65 -4.47
CA VAL A 268 39.11 -21.33 -3.48
C VAL A 268 37.65 -21.19 -3.90
N ASP A 269 37.00 -22.33 -4.11
CA ASP A 269 35.56 -22.40 -4.39
C ASP A 269 34.78 -22.08 -3.10
N ILE A 270 33.69 -21.32 -3.21
CA ILE A 270 32.86 -20.89 -2.08
C ILE A 270 31.39 -21.31 -2.32
N VAL A 271 30.75 -21.83 -1.28
CA VAL A 271 29.30 -22.10 -1.28
C VAL A 271 28.61 -20.87 -0.71
N ILE A 272 27.68 -20.31 -1.46
CA ILE A 272 27.03 -19.04 -1.14
C ILE A 272 25.79 -19.32 -0.30
N LEU A 273 25.59 -18.51 0.74
CA LEU A 273 24.45 -18.57 1.64
C LEU A 273 23.29 -17.70 1.13
N TRP A 274 22.95 -17.85 -0.15
CA TRP A 274 22.05 -16.93 -0.88
C TRP A 274 20.70 -16.68 -0.19
N LYS A 275 20.11 -17.70 0.45
CA LYS A 275 18.86 -17.57 1.24
C LYS A 275 19.01 -16.82 2.58
N GLY A 276 20.10 -16.10 2.79
CA GLY A 276 20.45 -15.53 4.09
C GLY A 276 19.52 -14.37 4.46
N ASN A 277 19.28 -13.52 3.48
CA ASN A 277 18.46 -12.30 3.50
C ASN A 277 17.22 -12.39 2.60
N ASP A 278 17.07 -13.45 1.80
CA ASP A 278 15.84 -13.68 1.04
C ASP A 278 14.64 -14.10 1.89
N ASN A 279 13.44 -13.70 1.45
CA ASN A 279 12.17 -14.12 2.05
C ASN A 279 11.34 -14.98 1.09
N ASP A 280 10.34 -15.68 1.64
CA ASP A 280 9.32 -16.42 0.91
C ASP A 280 9.80 -17.44 -0.15
N ILE A 281 11.02 -17.95 0.04
CA ILE A 281 11.63 -18.96 -0.83
C ILE A 281 10.75 -20.22 -0.97
N PRO A 282 10.32 -20.58 -2.19
CA PRO A 282 9.30 -21.58 -2.37
C PRO A 282 9.83 -23.01 -2.17
N ASN A 283 9.00 -23.87 -1.59
CA ASN A 283 9.29 -25.31 -1.47
C ASN A 283 9.05 -26.09 -2.78
N ILE A 284 8.44 -25.44 -3.77
CA ILE A 284 8.20 -25.97 -5.12
C ILE A 284 8.43 -24.81 -6.08
N GLY A 285 9.45 -24.91 -6.92
CA GLY A 285 9.87 -23.78 -7.75
C GLY A 285 11.13 -24.08 -8.55
N THR A 286 11.84 -23.05 -8.98
CA THR A 286 13.17 -23.17 -9.59
C THR A 286 14.08 -22.06 -9.12
N ILE A 287 15.38 -22.34 -9.06
CA ILE A 287 16.42 -21.32 -8.99
C ILE A 287 17.32 -21.45 -10.22
N THR A 288 17.73 -20.32 -10.79
CA THR A 288 18.72 -20.23 -11.86
C THR A 288 19.74 -19.16 -11.53
N ALA A 289 20.94 -19.26 -12.09
CA ALA A 289 21.99 -18.26 -11.96
C ALA A 289 22.69 -18.05 -13.30
N THR A 290 23.14 -16.82 -13.55
CA THR A 290 23.94 -16.47 -14.72
C THR A 290 25.41 -16.86 -14.51
N ASP A 291 26.21 -16.86 -15.59
CA ASP A 291 27.65 -17.08 -15.48
C ASP A 291 28.35 -15.72 -15.30
N PRO A 292 29.17 -15.53 -14.26
CA PRO A 292 29.94 -14.30 -14.05
C PRO A 292 31.09 -14.18 -15.05
N SER A 293 31.68 -12.99 -15.14
CA SER A 293 32.78 -12.70 -16.07
C SER A 293 34.09 -13.39 -15.69
N ASN A 294 34.35 -13.53 -14.38
CA ASN A 294 35.62 -14.02 -13.85
C ASN A 294 35.51 -15.29 -13.00
N GLY A 295 34.39 -16.02 -13.12
CA GLY A 295 34.17 -17.27 -12.42
C GLY A 295 33.33 -18.28 -13.20
N THR A 296 32.77 -19.25 -12.49
CA THR A 296 31.79 -20.22 -13.00
C THR A 296 30.86 -20.62 -11.87
N ILE A 297 29.55 -20.69 -12.15
CA ILE A 297 28.56 -21.11 -11.17
C ILE A 297 28.27 -22.59 -11.27
N LEU A 298 28.19 -23.25 -10.12
CA LEU A 298 27.68 -24.60 -9.98
C LEU A 298 26.45 -24.58 -9.06
N LEU A 299 25.28 -24.74 -9.67
CA LEU A 299 24.04 -24.97 -8.96
C LEU A 299 23.90 -26.44 -8.58
N ASN A 300 23.72 -26.72 -7.29
CA ASN A 300 23.51 -28.06 -6.76
C ASN A 300 22.09 -28.21 -6.21
N ASP A 301 21.29 -29.04 -6.88
CA ASP A 301 19.89 -29.30 -6.55
C ASP A 301 19.67 -30.19 -5.32
N ASN A 302 20.75 -30.59 -4.63
CA ASN A 302 20.77 -31.55 -3.51
C ASN A 302 19.95 -32.85 -3.74
N GLY A 303 19.66 -33.20 -5.00
CA GLY A 303 18.84 -34.33 -5.41
C GLY A 303 17.31 -34.10 -5.36
N THR A 304 16.86 -32.88 -5.13
CA THR A 304 15.46 -32.43 -4.97
C THR A 304 15.04 -31.51 -6.12
N VAL A 305 14.67 -32.14 -7.24
CA VAL A 305 14.21 -31.41 -8.43
C VAL A 305 13.03 -30.48 -8.11
N ASN A 306 13.14 -29.23 -8.57
CA ASN A 306 12.16 -28.15 -8.43
C ASN A 306 11.88 -27.75 -6.98
N ASN A 307 12.93 -27.63 -6.16
CA ASN A 307 12.81 -27.19 -4.77
C ASN A 307 13.95 -26.21 -4.42
N PRO A 308 13.81 -24.91 -4.75
CA PRO A 308 14.89 -23.96 -4.49
C PRO A 308 15.23 -23.84 -3.00
N SER A 309 14.29 -24.12 -2.08
CA SER A 309 14.53 -24.05 -0.63
C SER A 309 15.73 -24.86 -0.11
N ASP A 310 16.15 -25.94 -0.79
CA ASP A 310 17.33 -26.71 -0.42
C ASP A 310 18.44 -26.71 -1.47
N ASP A 311 18.37 -25.85 -2.47
CA ASP A 311 19.41 -25.71 -3.50
C ASP A 311 20.55 -24.81 -2.99
N ASN A 312 21.78 -25.09 -3.46
CA ASN A 312 22.98 -24.33 -3.12
C ASN A 312 23.68 -23.82 -4.38
N ILE A 313 24.14 -22.57 -4.33
CA ILE A 313 25.00 -21.96 -5.34
C ILE A 313 26.46 -22.11 -4.90
N THR A 314 27.35 -22.49 -5.81
CA THR A 314 28.81 -22.51 -5.58
C THR A 314 29.50 -21.68 -6.65
N TYR A 315 30.28 -20.70 -6.24
CA TYR A 315 31.13 -19.91 -7.13
C TYR A 315 32.53 -20.52 -7.20
N ILE A 316 33.05 -20.64 -8.42
CA ILE A 316 34.39 -21.17 -8.72
C ILE A 316 35.18 -20.06 -9.45
N PRO A 317 36.14 -19.38 -8.80
CA PRO A 317 36.89 -18.31 -9.44
C PRO A 317 37.75 -18.83 -10.60
N ASN A 318 37.89 -18.03 -11.65
CA ASN A 318 38.83 -18.32 -12.72
C ASN A 318 40.26 -18.39 -12.17
N ALA A 319 41.06 -19.30 -12.72
CA ALA A 319 42.40 -19.54 -12.22
C ALA A 319 43.28 -18.27 -12.30
N GLY A 320 43.69 -17.77 -11.13
CA GLY A 320 44.55 -16.59 -11.01
C GLY A 320 43.81 -15.25 -11.03
N TYR A 321 42.47 -15.25 -11.00
CA TYR A 321 41.68 -14.04 -10.86
C TYR A 321 41.73 -13.50 -9.43
N THR A 322 41.61 -12.17 -9.31
CA THR A 322 41.39 -11.39 -8.09
C THR A 322 40.63 -10.12 -8.44
N GLY A 323 39.87 -9.58 -7.50
CA GLY A 323 38.95 -8.46 -7.67
C GLY A 323 37.49 -8.88 -7.55
N THR A 324 36.60 -7.94 -7.82
CA THR A 324 35.13 -8.09 -7.72
C THR A 324 34.52 -8.68 -8.99
N ASP A 325 33.68 -9.69 -8.81
CA ASP A 325 32.95 -10.40 -9.87
C ASP A 325 31.49 -10.52 -9.43
N SER A 326 30.52 -10.39 -10.35
CA SER A 326 29.10 -10.45 -10.00
C SER A 326 28.31 -11.35 -10.96
N PHE A 327 27.18 -11.86 -10.49
CA PHE A 327 26.21 -12.60 -11.30
C PHE A 327 24.82 -12.55 -10.66
N GLU A 328 23.78 -12.56 -11.50
CA GLU A 328 22.39 -12.62 -11.05
C GLU A 328 21.95 -14.06 -10.75
N TYR A 329 21.05 -14.21 -9.79
CA TYR A 329 20.24 -15.40 -9.58
C TYR A 329 18.75 -15.05 -9.59
N THR A 330 17.94 -15.95 -10.12
CA THR A 330 16.47 -15.79 -10.21
C THR A 330 15.82 -16.97 -9.53
N VAL A 331 14.88 -16.69 -8.62
CA VAL A 331 14.05 -17.70 -7.96
C VAL A 331 12.61 -17.55 -8.44
N CYS A 332 11.96 -18.66 -8.76
CA CYS A 332 10.56 -18.68 -9.17
C CYS A 332 9.75 -19.69 -8.37
N ASP A 333 8.49 -19.35 -8.07
CA ASP A 333 7.50 -20.29 -7.56
C ASP A 333 6.96 -21.24 -8.66
N ASP A 334 5.98 -22.08 -8.33
CA ASP A 334 5.36 -23.01 -9.29
C ASP A 334 4.24 -22.37 -10.14
N ASN A 335 3.87 -21.13 -9.84
CA ASN A 335 2.90 -20.32 -10.57
C ASN A 335 3.56 -19.42 -11.62
N GLY A 336 4.88 -19.23 -11.54
CA GLY A 336 5.69 -18.41 -12.43
C GLY A 336 5.90 -16.97 -11.95
N HIS A 337 5.63 -16.67 -10.67
CA HIS A 337 6.15 -15.47 -10.03
C HIS A 337 7.63 -15.70 -9.78
N CYS A 338 8.45 -14.74 -10.19
CA CYS A 338 9.89 -14.83 -10.13
C CYS A 338 10.44 -13.51 -9.64
N ASP A 339 11.51 -13.60 -8.88
CA ASP A 339 12.30 -12.45 -8.49
C ASP A 339 13.81 -12.72 -8.72
N THR A 340 14.57 -11.66 -8.93
CA THR A 340 15.99 -11.71 -9.32
C THR A 340 16.82 -10.74 -8.52
N ALA A 341 17.93 -11.23 -7.97
CA ALA A 341 18.92 -10.44 -7.25
C ALA A 341 20.35 -10.75 -7.73
N THR A 342 21.29 -9.89 -7.36
CA THR A 342 22.70 -9.96 -7.71
C THR A 342 23.53 -10.54 -6.58
N ILE A 343 24.48 -11.41 -6.92
CA ILE A 343 25.51 -11.88 -6.00
C ILE A 343 26.85 -11.25 -6.38
N THR A 344 27.40 -10.46 -5.48
CA THR A 344 28.73 -9.85 -5.58
C THR A 344 29.77 -10.71 -4.86
N VAL A 345 30.83 -11.07 -5.58
CA VAL A 345 31.90 -11.94 -5.11
C VAL A 345 33.24 -11.21 -5.13
N ILE A 346 33.85 -11.03 -3.96
CA ILE A 346 35.20 -10.46 -3.84
C ILE A 346 36.22 -11.61 -3.83
N VAL A 347 37.07 -11.68 -4.86
CA VAL A 347 38.12 -12.70 -4.97
C VAL A 347 39.48 -12.15 -4.55
N ASN A 348 39.97 -12.69 -3.47
CA ASN A 348 41.11 -12.21 -2.72
C ASN A 348 42.42 -12.81 -3.20
N THR A 349 43.53 -12.08 -3.14
CA THR A 349 44.84 -12.69 -3.44
C THR A 349 45.19 -13.67 -2.33
N SER A 350 45.43 -14.94 -2.65
CA SER A 350 45.72 -15.96 -1.63
C SER A 350 46.90 -15.56 -0.73
N GLY A 351 46.61 -15.29 0.54
CA GLY A 351 47.62 -14.97 1.56
C GLY A 351 48.12 -13.52 1.58
N ILE A 352 47.31 -12.58 1.10
CA ILE A 352 47.47 -11.14 1.32
C ILE A 352 46.31 -10.66 2.23
N ASP A 353 46.61 -9.70 3.10
CA ASP A 353 45.60 -8.93 3.85
C ASP A 353 44.61 -8.29 2.87
N LEU A 354 43.33 -8.21 3.24
CA LEU A 354 42.28 -7.57 2.42
C LEU A 354 41.97 -6.14 2.82
N ASP A 355 42.44 -5.82 4.00
CA ASP A 355 42.47 -4.52 4.62
C ASP A 355 43.96 -4.39 5.02
N SER A 356 44.75 -3.86 4.09
CA SER A 356 46.22 -3.90 4.15
C SER A 356 46.80 -3.11 5.32
N ASP A 357 46.05 -2.16 5.86
CA ASP A 357 46.48 -1.30 6.96
C ASP A 357 45.66 -1.48 8.26
N GLY A 358 44.56 -2.22 8.21
CA GLY A 358 43.77 -2.68 9.35
C GLY A 358 42.75 -1.64 9.81
N ASP A 359 42.18 -0.88 8.88
CA ASP A 359 41.32 0.27 9.14
C ASP A 359 39.82 -0.04 9.07
N GLY A 360 39.44 -1.22 8.56
CA GLY A 360 38.06 -1.69 8.46
C GLY A 360 37.44 -1.59 7.05
N ILE A 361 38.07 -0.87 6.12
CA ILE A 361 37.67 -0.80 4.72
C ILE A 361 38.50 -1.82 3.91
N VAL A 362 37.86 -2.50 2.96
CA VAL A 362 38.58 -3.46 2.10
C VAL A 362 39.36 -2.68 1.04
N ASP A 363 40.61 -3.08 0.75
CA ASP A 363 41.52 -2.50 -0.26
C ASP A 363 40.86 -2.26 -1.64
N SER A 364 39.77 -2.97 -1.97
CA SER A 364 39.02 -2.80 -3.22
C SER A 364 38.12 -1.56 -3.26
N PHE A 365 37.76 -1.03 -2.09
CA PHE A 365 36.92 0.17 -1.91
C PHE A 365 37.75 1.36 -1.40
N GLU A 366 38.80 1.11 -0.61
CA GLU A 366 39.60 2.17 0.05
C GLU A 366 40.40 3.07 -0.92
N ASP A 367 40.97 2.52 -2.01
CA ASP A 367 41.94 3.24 -2.86
C ASP A 367 41.33 3.71 -4.19
N LEU A 368 40.62 4.85 -4.17
CA LEU A 368 40.25 5.62 -5.37
C LEU A 368 41.48 6.17 -6.14
N ASN A 369 42.70 5.97 -5.63
CA ASN A 369 43.98 6.29 -6.25
C ASN A 369 44.17 7.79 -6.54
N ALA A 370 43.66 8.63 -5.64
CA ALA A 370 43.74 10.09 -5.72
C ALA A 370 45.20 10.60 -5.85
N ASP A 371 46.17 9.88 -5.27
CA ASP A 371 47.58 10.25 -5.26
C ASP A 371 48.45 9.56 -6.36
N ASN A 372 47.84 8.67 -7.15
CA ASN A 372 48.46 7.87 -8.22
C ASN A 372 49.55 6.88 -7.78
N ASP A 373 49.56 6.41 -6.54
CA ASP A 373 50.52 5.40 -6.08
C ASP A 373 49.96 3.97 -6.01
N ASN A 374 48.63 3.82 -6.02
CA ASN A 374 47.89 2.57 -6.06
C ASN A 374 48.25 1.64 -4.87
N ASP A 375 48.54 2.24 -3.72
CA ASP A 375 48.91 1.59 -2.46
C ASP A 375 47.87 1.97 -1.38
N PRO A 376 46.89 1.10 -1.08
CA PRO A 376 45.85 1.36 -0.07
C PRO A 376 46.45 1.69 1.31
N SER A 377 47.65 1.16 1.61
CA SER A 377 48.31 1.38 2.90
C SER A 377 48.92 2.78 3.11
N THR A 378 48.77 3.71 2.16
CA THR A 378 49.32 5.06 2.27
C THR A 378 48.38 6.14 1.76
N ASN A 379 48.19 7.18 2.59
CA ASN A 379 47.32 8.34 2.32
C ASN A 379 45.86 7.90 2.20
N PRO A 380 45.20 7.62 3.34
CA PRO A 380 43.78 7.30 3.37
C PRO A 380 42.95 8.30 2.55
N THR A 381 41.91 7.79 1.90
CA THR A 381 40.93 8.61 1.17
C THR A 381 40.19 9.51 2.16
N ASP A 382 39.82 10.70 1.68
CA ASP A 382 39.25 11.85 2.39
C ASP A 382 38.44 12.57 1.31
N THR A 383 37.21 12.08 1.11
CA THR A 383 36.38 12.34 -0.07
C THR A 383 35.89 13.79 -0.10
N ASP A 384 35.32 14.28 1.01
CA ASP A 384 34.87 15.65 1.14
C ASP A 384 36.01 16.68 1.39
N GLY A 385 37.19 16.20 1.82
CA GLY A 385 38.38 17.01 2.04
C GLY A 385 38.41 17.78 3.37
N ASP A 386 37.64 17.37 4.37
CA ASP A 386 37.58 18.01 5.69
C ASP A 386 38.84 17.72 6.55
N GLY A 387 39.57 16.66 6.21
CA GLY A 387 40.79 16.19 6.87
C GLY A 387 40.62 15.04 7.85
N ILE A 388 39.43 14.45 7.93
CA ILE A 388 39.10 13.16 8.51
C ILE A 388 39.06 12.15 7.35
N PRO A 389 39.82 11.05 7.43
CA PRO A 389 39.73 10.02 6.40
C PRO A 389 38.41 9.25 6.45
N ASP A 390 37.89 8.83 5.30
CA ASP A 390 36.60 8.13 5.14
C ASP A 390 36.41 6.95 6.14
N TYR A 391 37.45 6.15 6.43
CA TYR A 391 37.34 5.05 7.43
C TYR A 391 37.11 5.50 8.89
N LEU A 392 37.27 6.79 9.18
CA LEU A 392 36.99 7.43 10.47
C LEU A 392 35.89 8.48 10.39
N ASP A 393 35.52 8.86 9.18
CA ASP A 393 34.40 9.73 8.91
C ASP A 393 33.11 8.92 9.04
N ILE A 394 32.01 9.57 9.39
CA ILE A 394 30.69 8.95 9.41
C ILE A 394 29.76 9.58 8.37
N ASP A 395 30.23 10.56 7.59
CA ASP A 395 29.52 11.29 6.53
C ASP A 395 30.59 11.76 5.51
N SER A 396 31.12 10.80 4.73
CA SER A 396 32.36 10.92 3.95
C SER A 396 32.26 11.88 2.76
N ASP A 397 31.06 12.22 2.29
CA ASP A 397 30.80 13.21 1.23
C ASP A 397 30.07 14.48 1.71
N ASN A 398 29.68 14.52 2.98
CA ASN A 398 29.18 15.68 3.71
C ASN A 398 27.79 16.13 3.25
N ASP A 399 26.93 15.16 2.93
CA ASP A 399 25.56 15.38 2.52
C ASP A 399 24.57 15.39 3.72
N GLY A 400 25.00 14.83 4.87
CA GLY A 400 24.24 14.76 6.12
C GLY A 400 23.56 13.42 6.40
N ILE A 401 23.70 12.44 5.50
CA ILE A 401 23.29 11.06 5.68
C ILE A 401 24.53 10.26 6.16
N PRO A 402 24.44 9.47 7.25
CA PRO A 402 25.63 8.76 7.71
C PRO A 402 26.05 7.58 6.81
N ASP A 403 27.36 7.38 6.60
CA ASP A 403 27.94 6.32 5.76
C ASP A 403 27.37 4.93 6.05
N ASN A 404 27.13 4.65 7.34
CA ASN A 404 26.65 3.36 7.79
C ASN A 404 25.18 3.10 7.39
N ILE A 405 24.44 4.15 7.04
CA ILE A 405 23.09 4.14 6.47
C ILE A 405 23.16 3.93 4.96
N GLU A 406 23.98 4.70 4.25
CA GLU A 406 24.08 4.66 2.79
C GLU A 406 24.72 3.37 2.29
N ALA A 407 25.68 2.81 3.04
CA ALA A 407 26.34 1.56 2.68
C ALA A 407 25.40 0.33 2.63
N GLN A 408 24.10 0.47 2.94
CA GLN A 408 23.12 -0.63 2.99
C GLN A 408 21.74 -0.19 2.48
N PRO A 409 20.93 -1.12 1.94
CA PRO A 409 19.52 -0.84 1.65
C PRO A 409 18.72 -0.47 2.91
N ALA A 410 17.71 0.41 2.77
CA ALA A 410 16.82 0.75 3.88
C ALA A 410 16.00 -0.45 4.33
N LEU A 411 15.45 -1.21 3.38
CA LEU A 411 14.79 -2.48 3.67
C LEU A 411 15.84 -3.53 4.10
N GLY A 412 15.65 -4.10 5.29
CA GLY A 412 16.57 -5.12 5.82
C GLY A 412 17.85 -4.56 6.44
N TYR A 413 17.90 -3.23 6.67
CA TYR A 413 18.99 -2.53 7.34
C TYR A 413 19.53 -3.27 8.58
N ILE A 414 20.85 -3.41 8.67
CA ILE A 414 21.53 -4.05 9.80
C ILE A 414 22.12 -2.96 10.70
N PRO A 415 21.58 -2.77 11.92
CA PRO A 415 22.11 -1.78 12.84
C PRO A 415 23.44 -2.23 13.48
N PRO A 416 24.34 -1.28 13.78
CA PRO A 416 25.64 -1.58 14.40
C PRO A 416 25.47 -2.17 15.80
N SER A 417 26.29 -3.17 16.16
CA SER A 417 26.24 -3.78 17.50
C SER A 417 27.11 -3.06 18.54
N MET A 418 28.03 -2.21 18.07
CA MET A 418 29.15 -1.62 18.83
C MET A 418 30.06 -2.69 19.47
N VAL A 419 30.13 -3.88 18.88
CA VAL A 419 30.94 -4.99 19.41
C VAL A 419 31.91 -5.44 18.33
N ASP A 420 33.20 -5.30 18.61
CA ASP A 420 34.26 -6.00 17.88
C ASP A 420 34.89 -7.03 18.84
N ALA A 421 34.43 -8.28 18.77
CA ALA A 421 34.88 -9.32 19.68
C ALA A 421 36.29 -9.83 19.34
N ASN A 422 36.70 -9.71 18.09
CA ASN A 422 37.91 -10.33 17.56
C ASN A 422 39.08 -9.33 17.44
N GLY A 423 38.79 -8.02 17.51
CA GLY A 423 39.72 -6.91 17.53
C GLY A 423 40.25 -6.54 16.14
N ASN A 424 39.50 -6.80 15.07
CA ASN A 424 39.90 -6.52 13.68
C ASN A 424 39.43 -5.15 13.18
N GLY A 425 38.69 -4.37 13.96
CA GLY A 425 38.20 -3.05 13.56
C GLY A 425 36.79 -3.06 12.96
N LEU A 426 36.26 -4.24 12.62
CA LEU A 426 34.93 -4.39 12.04
C LEU A 426 33.89 -4.74 13.11
N ASP A 427 32.69 -4.18 13.00
CA ASP A 427 31.59 -4.52 13.90
C ASP A 427 31.07 -5.94 13.66
N ASP A 428 30.93 -6.72 14.73
CA ASP A 428 30.43 -8.10 14.73
C ASP A 428 29.02 -8.23 14.08
N ALA A 429 28.25 -7.13 13.96
CA ALA A 429 26.97 -7.09 13.24
C ALA A 429 27.13 -7.35 11.73
N TYR A 430 28.24 -6.89 11.16
CA TYR A 430 28.51 -6.96 9.72
C TYR A 430 29.35 -8.18 9.35
N GLU A 431 29.87 -8.90 10.36
CA GLU A 431 30.78 -10.00 10.13
C GLU A 431 30.10 -11.28 9.65
N ASN A 432 30.50 -11.75 8.46
CA ASN A 432 30.29 -13.15 8.06
C ASN A 432 31.59 -13.96 8.21
N ASP A 433 31.65 -14.85 9.20
CA ASP A 433 32.85 -15.64 9.59
C ASP A 433 34.09 -14.82 10.04
N GLY A 434 33.92 -13.53 10.36
CA GLY A 434 34.90 -12.70 11.07
C GLY A 434 35.99 -12.04 10.21
N ASN A 435 35.76 -11.83 8.92
CA ASN A 435 36.74 -11.15 8.03
C ASN A 435 36.10 -10.30 6.90
N ILE A 436 34.79 -10.12 6.85
CA ILE A 436 34.09 -9.39 5.77
C ILE A 436 33.06 -8.49 6.43
N GLY A 437 33.11 -7.19 6.11
CA GLY A 437 32.11 -6.21 6.52
C GLY A 437 30.98 -6.09 5.51
N LEU A 438 30.32 -4.95 5.51
CA LEU A 438 29.36 -4.61 4.47
C LEU A 438 30.08 -4.52 3.12
N ILE A 439 29.38 -4.88 2.05
CA ILE A 439 29.72 -4.37 0.73
C ILE A 439 28.87 -3.12 0.57
N PRO A 440 29.48 -1.92 0.48
CA PRO A 440 28.73 -0.69 0.26
C PRO A 440 27.81 -0.80 -0.96
N LEU A 441 26.63 -0.20 -0.85
CA LEU A 441 25.68 -0.06 -1.96
C LEU A 441 26.27 0.90 -3.02
N ASP A 442 25.80 0.75 -4.25
CA ASP A 442 26.19 1.51 -5.45
C ASP A 442 24.92 1.51 -6.32
N SER A 443 24.03 2.47 -6.03
CA SER A 443 22.63 2.49 -6.46
C SER A 443 22.49 2.71 -7.97
N ASP A 444 23.31 3.57 -8.56
CA ASP A 444 23.34 3.84 -10.00
C ASP A 444 24.25 2.87 -10.82
N ASN A 445 25.07 2.06 -10.14
CA ASN A 445 26.06 1.15 -10.71
C ASN A 445 27.16 1.84 -11.54
N ASP A 446 27.56 3.06 -11.23
CA ASP A 446 28.68 3.73 -11.89
C ASP A 446 30.06 3.28 -11.35
N GLY A 447 30.06 2.64 -10.18
CA GLY A 447 31.23 2.12 -9.48
C GLY A 447 31.77 3.02 -8.36
N ILE A 448 31.05 4.07 -7.99
CA ILE A 448 31.21 4.87 -6.79
C ILE A 448 30.17 4.37 -5.76
N PRO A 449 30.57 3.99 -4.54
CA PRO A 449 29.61 3.63 -3.51
C PRO A 449 28.80 4.82 -3.00
N ASP A 450 27.54 4.59 -2.62
CA ASP A 450 26.60 5.62 -2.15
C ASP A 450 27.21 6.53 -1.07
N TYR A 451 27.86 5.97 -0.02
CA TYR A 451 28.45 6.75 1.09
C TYR A 451 29.56 7.77 0.71
N VAL A 452 29.97 7.80 -0.56
CA VAL A 452 30.94 8.77 -1.10
C VAL A 452 30.44 9.41 -2.39
N ASP A 453 29.17 9.19 -2.74
CA ASP A 453 28.51 9.77 -3.90
C ASP A 453 27.48 10.81 -3.48
N THR A 454 27.54 11.98 -4.12
CA THR A 454 26.70 13.13 -3.72
C THR A 454 25.33 13.17 -4.43
N ASP A 455 25.04 12.14 -5.21
CA ASP A 455 23.92 11.98 -6.16
C ASP A 455 23.79 10.47 -6.43
N SER A 456 23.37 9.69 -5.42
CA SER A 456 23.52 8.23 -5.36
C SER A 456 22.75 7.46 -6.45
N ASP A 457 21.69 8.03 -7.02
CA ASP A 457 20.93 7.47 -8.15
C ASP A 457 21.15 8.18 -9.50
N ASP A 458 22.02 9.20 -9.52
CA ASP A 458 22.51 9.93 -10.69
C ASP A 458 21.39 10.67 -11.46
N ASP A 459 20.32 11.07 -10.75
CA ASP A 459 19.15 11.73 -11.31
C ASP A 459 19.30 13.28 -11.47
N ASN A 460 20.38 13.84 -10.88
CA ASN A 460 20.77 15.26 -10.81
C ASN A 460 20.07 16.12 -9.73
N VAL A 461 19.32 15.52 -8.83
CA VAL A 461 18.99 16.08 -7.52
C VAL A 461 20.04 15.53 -6.53
N PRO A 462 20.69 16.39 -5.71
CA PRO A 462 21.70 15.90 -4.78
C PRO A 462 21.11 15.31 -3.50
N ASP A 463 21.73 14.26 -2.97
CA ASP A 463 21.30 13.51 -1.77
C ASP A 463 21.00 14.40 -0.55
N ILE A 464 21.79 15.47 -0.33
CA ILE A 464 21.52 16.47 0.73
C ILE A 464 20.13 17.13 0.62
N ILE A 465 19.55 17.21 -0.58
CA ILE A 465 18.20 17.71 -0.82
C ILE A 465 17.19 16.61 -0.53
N GLU A 466 17.33 15.44 -1.15
CA GLU A 466 16.39 14.32 -1.02
C GLU A 466 16.34 13.76 0.40
N GLY A 467 17.47 13.65 1.08
CA GLY A 467 17.55 13.20 2.47
C GLY A 467 16.97 14.19 3.50
N HIS A 468 16.84 15.48 3.14
CA HIS A 468 16.58 16.54 4.13
C HIS A 468 15.53 17.60 3.75
N ASP A 469 14.76 17.43 2.67
CA ASP A 469 13.65 18.32 2.32
C ASP A 469 12.29 17.84 2.90
N MET A 470 12.15 17.88 4.22
CA MET A 470 10.93 17.42 4.91
C MET A 470 9.67 18.21 4.54
N ASN A 471 9.84 19.35 3.87
CA ASN A 471 8.76 20.24 3.50
C ASN A 471 8.42 20.18 2.00
N GLN A 472 9.19 19.40 1.22
CA GLN A 472 9.05 19.14 -0.21
C GLN A 472 8.95 20.44 -1.02
N ASP A 473 9.79 21.43 -0.74
CA ASP A 473 9.88 22.69 -1.51
C ASP A 473 11.08 22.76 -2.48
N GLY A 474 11.74 21.62 -2.69
CA GLY A 474 12.94 21.40 -3.49
C GLY A 474 14.21 21.98 -2.86
N ILE A 475 14.21 22.18 -1.55
CA ILE A 475 15.31 22.81 -0.82
C ILE A 475 15.51 22.10 0.50
N ALA A 476 16.70 21.56 0.72
CA ALA A 476 17.11 20.98 2.01
C ALA A 476 16.76 21.91 3.20
N ASP A 477 16.10 21.36 4.22
CA ASP A 477 15.75 22.10 5.44
C ASP A 477 16.97 22.40 6.33
N ILE A 478 18.05 21.65 6.15
CA ILE A 478 19.29 21.72 6.90
C ILE A 478 20.41 22.21 5.96
N GLU A 479 21.26 23.11 6.46
CA GLU A 479 22.45 23.58 5.74
C GLU A 479 23.69 23.34 6.60
N LEU A 480 24.75 22.81 5.99
CA LEU A 480 26.10 22.68 6.55
C LEU A 480 26.59 23.97 7.23
N ILE A 481 27.00 23.88 8.50
CA ILE A 481 27.53 25.03 9.25
C ILE A 481 29.06 25.05 9.37
N GLY A 482 29.74 23.99 8.93
CA GLY A 482 31.19 23.80 8.93
C GLY A 482 31.74 23.66 10.36
N SER A 483 31.03 22.95 11.22
CA SER A 483 31.37 22.75 12.62
C SER A 483 31.12 21.31 13.00
N ASP A 484 32.15 20.62 13.46
CA ASP A 484 32.05 19.28 14.01
C ASP A 484 32.73 19.29 15.40
N LYS A 485 32.01 18.86 16.45
CA LYS A 485 32.50 18.91 17.84
C LYS A 485 33.19 17.63 18.29
N ASP A 486 32.87 16.52 17.66
CA ASP A 486 33.21 15.15 17.99
C ASP A 486 34.49 14.73 17.30
N ASN A 487 34.70 15.27 16.10
CA ASN A 487 35.64 14.82 15.10
C ASN A 487 35.34 13.38 14.69
N ASP A 488 34.06 13.11 14.44
CA ASP A 488 33.55 11.94 13.73
C ASP A 488 33.17 12.24 12.28
N GLY A 489 33.03 13.52 11.88
CA GLY A 489 32.96 13.96 10.48
C GLY A 489 31.59 14.50 10.06
N LEU A 490 30.53 14.08 10.74
CA LEU A 490 29.19 14.65 10.58
C LEU A 490 29.13 16.11 11.06
N ASP A 491 28.54 17.00 10.26
CA ASP A 491 28.38 18.40 10.64
C ASP A 491 27.36 18.57 11.78
N ASP A 492 27.68 19.44 12.76
CA ASP A 492 26.84 19.85 13.90
C ASP A 492 25.42 20.35 13.48
N ALA A 493 25.16 20.59 12.18
CA ALA A 493 23.86 20.92 11.63
C ALA A 493 22.91 19.72 11.53
N PHE A 494 23.44 18.53 11.24
CA PHE A 494 22.71 17.28 11.08
C PHE A 494 22.56 16.55 12.42
N GLU A 495 23.55 16.74 13.30
CA GLU A 495 23.53 16.34 14.70
C GLU A 495 22.28 16.81 15.47
N GLY A 496 21.50 15.89 16.02
CA GLY A 496 20.29 16.26 16.74
C GLY A 496 20.52 16.66 18.18
N SER A 497 20.02 15.85 19.11
CA SER A 497 19.90 16.29 20.51
C SER A 497 21.21 16.20 21.30
N THR A 498 22.14 15.35 20.82
CA THR A 498 23.39 14.99 21.48
C THR A 498 24.61 15.13 20.60
N VAL A 499 24.97 16.37 20.28
CA VAL A 499 26.20 16.80 19.58
C VAL A 499 27.58 16.41 20.19
N ILE A 500 27.66 15.41 21.07
CA ILE A 500 28.90 14.73 21.46
C ILE A 500 28.55 13.30 21.87
N ASP A 501 28.69 12.35 20.95
CA ASP A 501 28.53 10.93 21.25
C ASP A 501 29.48 10.00 20.45
N LEU A 502 29.00 8.81 20.08
CA LEU A 502 29.75 7.74 19.40
C LEU A 502 28.78 6.93 18.51
N ASP A 503 27.61 7.50 18.22
CA ASP A 503 26.57 6.85 17.46
C ASP A 503 26.85 7.04 15.97
N VAL A 504 27.18 5.96 15.28
CA VAL A 504 27.57 6.02 13.87
C VAL A 504 26.38 6.21 12.92
N ASN A 505 25.17 6.22 13.47
CA ASN A 505 23.92 6.46 12.75
C ASN A 505 23.26 7.80 13.14
N ASP A 506 23.85 8.51 14.11
CA ASP A 506 23.21 9.62 14.81
C ASP A 506 21.74 9.34 15.17
N GLU A 507 20.77 10.08 14.62
CA GLU A 507 19.34 9.85 14.85
C GLU A 507 18.61 9.06 13.77
N ILE A 508 19.33 8.56 12.75
CA ILE A 508 18.77 7.72 11.69
C ILE A 508 18.92 6.25 12.11
N ASP A 509 18.07 5.79 13.03
CA ASP A 509 18.11 4.43 13.59
C ASP A 509 17.39 3.43 12.66
N ASP A 510 16.40 3.89 11.90
CA ASP A 510 15.59 3.09 10.96
C ASP A 510 15.41 3.88 9.65
N PRO A 511 16.29 3.68 8.64
CA PRO A 511 16.27 4.46 7.41
C PRO A 511 14.96 4.34 6.62
N SER A 512 14.18 3.26 6.80
CA SER A 512 12.87 3.09 6.17
C SER A 512 11.79 4.03 6.72
N THR A 513 12.06 4.74 7.82
CA THR A 513 11.09 5.64 8.45
C THR A 513 11.65 6.98 8.90
N ASP A 514 12.97 7.08 9.03
CA ASP A 514 13.68 8.28 9.47
C ASP A 514 14.15 9.16 8.29
N LEU A 515 14.27 8.59 7.08
CA LEU A 515 14.55 9.31 5.83
C LEU A 515 13.27 9.57 5.03
N LEU A 516 13.37 10.44 4.02
CA LEU A 516 12.29 10.72 3.08
C LEU A 516 12.15 9.56 2.08
N ASP A 517 10.89 9.33 1.72
CA ASP A 517 10.38 8.22 0.90
C ASP A 517 9.00 8.69 0.40
N THR A 518 9.01 9.45 -0.71
CA THR A 518 7.90 10.29 -1.18
C THR A 518 6.74 9.45 -1.70
N ASP A 519 7.01 8.34 -2.37
CA ASP A 519 6.02 7.39 -2.88
C ASP A 519 5.66 6.26 -1.88
N SER A 520 6.48 6.07 -0.83
CA SER A 520 6.37 5.02 0.18
C SER A 520 6.58 3.60 -0.35
N ASP A 521 7.45 3.39 -1.33
CA ASP A 521 7.83 2.06 -1.82
C ASP A 521 8.91 1.37 -0.96
N GLY A 522 9.57 2.11 -0.07
CA GLY A 522 10.60 1.63 0.84
C GLY A 522 12.04 1.87 0.38
N ILE A 523 12.24 2.54 -0.76
CA ILE A 523 13.51 3.11 -1.22
C ILE A 523 13.49 4.60 -0.87
N PRO A 524 14.44 5.10 -0.05
CA PRO A 524 14.49 6.52 0.24
C PRO A 524 14.83 7.36 -1.00
N ASP A 525 14.25 8.55 -1.11
CA ASP A 525 14.34 9.47 -2.27
C ASP A 525 15.77 9.59 -2.85
N PHE A 526 16.81 9.76 -2.01
CA PHE A 526 18.20 9.90 -2.49
C PHE A 526 18.77 8.68 -3.27
N ARG A 527 18.02 7.58 -3.35
CA ARG A 527 18.37 6.37 -4.13
C ARG A 527 17.26 5.98 -5.10
N ASP A 528 16.22 6.79 -5.23
CA ASP A 528 15.09 6.52 -6.10
C ASP A 528 15.03 7.49 -7.29
N SER A 529 15.45 6.98 -8.44
CA SER A 529 15.39 7.69 -9.71
C SER A 529 13.99 8.18 -10.16
N ASP A 530 12.90 7.73 -9.52
CA ASP A 530 11.50 8.15 -9.74
C ASP A 530 10.79 8.40 -8.40
N ASP A 531 11.34 9.29 -7.57
CA ASP A 531 10.90 9.74 -6.22
C ASP A 531 9.38 9.69 -5.90
N ASP A 532 8.51 10.07 -6.85
CA ASP A 532 7.06 10.13 -6.66
C ASP A 532 6.28 9.03 -7.37
N ASP A 533 6.99 8.18 -8.10
CA ASP A 533 6.55 6.98 -8.80
C ASP A 533 5.37 7.26 -9.75
N ASP A 534 5.37 8.45 -10.36
CA ASP A 534 4.38 8.89 -11.37
C ASP A 534 4.63 8.25 -12.75
N GLY A 535 5.81 7.65 -12.93
CA GLY A 535 6.30 7.00 -14.14
C GLY A 535 7.10 7.91 -15.07
N ILE A 536 7.60 9.04 -14.58
CA ILE A 536 8.54 9.95 -15.22
C ILE A 536 9.72 10.16 -14.26
N GLU A 537 10.82 9.44 -14.52
CA GLU A 537 12.09 9.60 -13.81
C GLU A 537 12.42 11.08 -13.51
N THR A 538 12.87 11.35 -12.28
CA THR A 538 13.21 12.68 -11.76
C THR A 538 14.09 13.46 -12.74
N ILE A 539 15.10 12.81 -13.34
CA ILE A 539 15.99 13.43 -14.33
C ILE A 539 15.27 14.04 -15.55
N ASP A 540 14.10 13.51 -15.94
CA ASP A 540 13.30 13.97 -17.08
C ASP A 540 12.29 15.07 -16.68
N GLU A 541 12.24 15.45 -15.41
CA GLU A 541 11.27 16.38 -14.81
C GLU A 541 11.74 17.85 -14.75
N ASP A 542 13.00 18.12 -15.09
CA ASP A 542 13.48 19.46 -15.45
C ASP A 542 12.93 19.89 -16.83
N LEU A 543 11.63 20.19 -16.84
CA LEU A 543 10.86 20.53 -18.05
C LEU A 543 11.49 21.65 -18.88
N ASN A 544 12.20 22.55 -18.20
CA ASN A 544 12.75 23.76 -18.79
C ASN A 544 14.26 23.63 -19.14
N MET A 545 14.90 22.55 -18.66
CA MET A 545 16.31 22.20 -18.86
C MET A 545 17.28 23.26 -18.32
N ASP A 546 16.97 23.86 -17.18
CA ASP A 546 17.85 24.83 -16.50
C ASP A 546 18.65 24.27 -15.33
N GLY A 547 18.46 22.99 -15.00
CA GLY A 547 19.13 22.24 -13.94
C GLY A 547 18.70 22.68 -12.55
N ASN A 548 17.43 23.06 -12.39
CA ASN A 548 16.89 23.53 -11.12
C ASN A 548 15.49 22.93 -10.88
N TYR A 549 15.45 21.65 -10.54
CA TYR A 549 14.22 20.86 -10.34
C TYR A 549 13.23 21.52 -9.36
N ALA A 550 13.75 22.12 -8.27
CA ALA A 550 12.99 22.86 -7.26
C ALA A 550 12.09 24.01 -7.77
N ASN A 551 12.20 24.42 -9.04
CA ASN A 551 11.37 25.50 -9.60
C ASN A 551 10.39 25.07 -10.70
N ASP A 552 10.44 23.81 -11.10
CA ASP A 552 9.50 23.22 -12.03
C ASP A 552 8.33 22.67 -11.24
N ASP A 553 7.27 23.49 -11.11
CA ASP A 553 6.02 23.19 -10.41
C ASP A 553 4.89 23.43 -11.42
N SER A 554 4.41 22.34 -12.01
CA SER A 554 3.49 22.36 -13.16
C SER A 554 2.08 22.82 -12.80
N ASP A 555 1.63 22.56 -11.58
CA ASP A 555 0.26 22.78 -11.14
C ASP A 555 0.10 24.02 -10.21
N GLU A 556 1.23 24.61 -9.82
CA GLU A 556 1.41 25.77 -8.94
C GLU A 556 0.94 25.53 -7.49
N ASP A 557 1.03 24.30 -6.97
CA ASP A 557 0.65 23.97 -5.59
C ASP A 557 1.77 24.15 -4.56
N GLY A 558 3.02 24.25 -5.04
CA GLY A 558 4.22 24.51 -4.25
C GLY A 558 5.12 23.30 -4.01
N ILE A 559 4.76 22.13 -4.54
CA ILE A 559 5.62 20.93 -4.61
C ILE A 559 6.30 20.92 -5.99
N PRO A 560 7.62 20.73 -6.08
CA PRO A 560 8.30 20.50 -7.36
C PRO A 560 7.80 19.24 -8.05
N ASN A 561 7.86 19.18 -9.38
CA ASN A 561 7.33 18.05 -10.14
C ASN A 561 7.89 16.70 -9.67
N TYR A 562 9.21 16.62 -9.42
CA TYR A 562 9.87 15.36 -9.03
C TYR A 562 9.44 14.82 -7.66
N LEU A 563 8.66 15.59 -6.89
CA LEU A 563 8.07 15.16 -5.63
C LEU A 563 6.54 15.18 -5.67
N ASP A 564 5.93 15.42 -6.85
CA ASP A 564 4.50 15.70 -7.01
C ASP A 564 3.77 14.65 -7.85
N PRO A 565 3.26 13.57 -7.21
CA PRO A 565 2.57 12.49 -7.93
C PRO A 565 1.21 12.90 -8.50
N ASP A 566 0.71 14.10 -8.16
CA ASP A 566 -0.47 14.72 -8.76
C ASP A 566 -0.09 16.03 -9.44
N LEU A 567 0.77 15.94 -10.49
CA LEU A 567 1.08 16.99 -11.50
C LEU A 567 -0.15 17.67 -12.17
N GLY A 568 -1.35 17.45 -11.65
CA GLY A 568 -2.64 17.87 -12.12
C GLY A 568 -3.04 17.09 -13.36
N GLU A 569 -4.14 17.49 -14.01
CA GLU A 569 -4.27 17.09 -15.42
C GLU A 569 -3.12 17.74 -16.17
N THR A 570 -2.04 16.98 -16.35
CA THR A 570 -0.96 17.19 -17.30
C THR A 570 -1.62 17.31 -18.66
N THR A 571 -2.09 18.52 -18.96
CA THR A 571 -2.29 18.90 -20.34
C THR A 571 -0.89 19.08 -20.91
N ALA A 572 -0.24 17.95 -21.17
CA ALA A 572 0.69 17.78 -22.28
C ALA A 572 -0.05 18.06 -23.61
N GLU A 573 -0.68 19.22 -23.73
CA GLU A 573 -1.44 19.69 -24.87
C GLU A 573 -1.71 21.19 -24.75
N THR A 574 -0.71 22.05 -24.96
CA THR A 574 -1.05 23.46 -25.22
C THR A 574 -0.28 24.05 -26.38
N ILE A 575 -0.71 23.69 -27.60
CA ILE A 575 -0.61 24.63 -28.71
C ILE A 575 -1.32 25.93 -28.30
N ASP A 576 -0.57 26.92 -27.83
CA ASP A 576 -1.10 28.24 -27.44
C ASP A 576 -1.17 29.16 -28.66
N VAL A 577 -2.34 29.75 -28.89
CA VAL A 577 -2.59 30.64 -30.03
C VAL A 577 -2.77 32.06 -29.52
N ILE A 578 -1.76 32.90 -29.76
CA ILE A 578 -1.84 34.33 -29.46
C ILE A 578 -2.97 34.96 -30.29
N ASN A 579 -4.07 35.30 -29.62
CA ASN A 579 -5.32 35.69 -30.24
C ASN A 579 -5.36 37.12 -30.79
N VAL A 580 -4.22 37.79 -30.93
CA VAL A 580 -4.08 39.16 -31.45
C VAL A 580 -2.99 39.26 -32.50
N ILE A 581 -3.27 40.03 -33.55
CA ILE A 581 -2.33 40.32 -34.63
C ILE A 581 -2.42 41.82 -34.97
N THR A 582 -1.26 42.49 -34.98
CA THR A 582 -1.07 43.91 -35.29
C THR A 582 -0.09 44.10 -36.45
N PRO A 583 -0.51 43.89 -37.72
CA PRO A 583 0.39 43.99 -38.88
C PRO A 583 0.71 45.45 -39.20
N ASN A 584 1.59 46.06 -38.42
CA ASN A 584 2.01 47.47 -38.50
C ASN A 584 3.51 47.62 -38.85
N GLY A 585 4.26 46.52 -38.89
CA GLY A 585 5.68 46.47 -39.24
C GLY A 585 6.64 46.85 -38.11
N ASP A 586 6.19 46.81 -36.84
CA ASP A 586 7.05 47.07 -35.67
C ASP A 586 7.77 45.83 -35.14
N GLY A 587 7.51 44.65 -35.71
CA GLY A 587 8.09 43.37 -35.34
C GLY A 587 7.35 42.65 -34.21
N ILE A 588 6.31 43.25 -33.62
CA ILE A 588 5.55 42.70 -32.50
C ILE A 588 4.14 42.32 -33.00
N HIS A 589 3.79 41.04 -32.88
CA HIS A 589 2.51 40.48 -33.34
C HIS A 589 2.14 40.83 -34.80
N ASP A 590 3.14 41.08 -35.65
CA ASP A 590 2.93 41.33 -37.09
C ASP A 590 2.36 40.11 -37.83
N VAL A 591 2.56 38.93 -37.25
CA VAL A 591 2.07 37.63 -37.70
C VAL A 591 1.38 36.91 -36.55
N LEU A 592 0.50 35.95 -36.87
CA LEU A 592 -0.10 35.06 -35.88
C LEU A 592 0.99 34.16 -35.29
N ALA A 593 1.29 34.35 -34.01
CA ALA A 593 2.14 33.45 -33.23
C ALA A 593 1.29 32.31 -32.68
N ILE A 594 1.81 31.09 -32.84
CA ILE A 594 1.25 29.87 -32.29
C ILE A 594 2.44 29.16 -31.65
N ASN A 595 2.46 29.09 -30.32
CA ASN A 595 3.56 28.48 -29.56
C ASN A 595 3.36 26.96 -29.52
N GLY A 596 4.45 26.18 -29.52
CA GLY A 596 4.41 24.71 -29.49
C GLY A 596 3.89 24.05 -30.77
N ILE A 597 3.73 24.78 -31.88
CA ILE A 597 3.25 24.20 -33.15
C ILE A 597 4.39 23.56 -33.96
N GLU A 598 5.62 23.91 -33.65
CA GLU A 598 6.88 23.44 -34.21
C GLU A 598 7.13 21.95 -33.94
N ASP A 599 6.67 21.46 -32.79
CA ASP A 599 6.79 20.06 -32.37
C ASP A 599 5.83 19.13 -33.14
N TYR A 600 4.87 19.73 -33.84
CA TYR A 600 3.87 19.03 -34.65
C TYR A 600 4.09 19.31 -36.15
N PRO A 601 5.09 18.69 -36.81
CA PRO A 601 5.42 18.96 -38.22
C PRO A 601 4.25 18.63 -39.17
N ASN A 602 3.34 17.75 -38.76
CA ASN A 602 2.11 17.41 -39.46
C ASN A 602 0.89 18.25 -39.00
N ASN A 603 1.04 19.58 -38.98
CA ASN A 603 -0.08 20.49 -38.68
C ASN A 603 -0.72 21.13 -39.92
N THR A 604 -1.97 21.60 -39.78
CA THR A 604 -2.71 22.39 -40.76
C THR A 604 -3.48 23.53 -40.09
N VAL A 605 -3.10 24.78 -40.37
CA VAL A 605 -3.77 25.99 -39.85
C VAL A 605 -4.74 26.54 -40.89
N ARG A 606 -5.99 26.80 -40.49
CA ARG A 606 -7.05 27.41 -41.33
C ARG A 606 -7.68 28.58 -40.62
N ILE A 607 -7.91 29.69 -41.33
CA ILE A 607 -8.54 30.90 -40.78
C ILE A 607 -9.76 31.27 -41.61
N TYR A 608 -10.83 31.67 -40.92
CA TYR A 608 -12.14 31.98 -41.45
C TYR A 608 -12.58 33.37 -41.03
N ASN A 609 -13.32 34.05 -41.89
CA ASN A 609 -14.02 35.28 -41.51
C ASN A 609 -15.33 34.96 -40.75
N ARG A 610 -15.99 35.99 -40.21
CA ARG A 610 -17.27 35.89 -39.48
C ARG A 610 -18.44 35.25 -40.25
N TRP A 611 -18.31 35.04 -41.56
CA TRP A 611 -19.31 34.39 -42.39
C TRP A 611 -18.94 32.94 -42.73
N GLY A 612 -17.90 32.38 -42.10
CA GLY A 612 -17.42 31.02 -42.32
C GLY A 612 -16.66 30.83 -43.64
N VAL A 613 -16.26 31.92 -44.31
CA VAL A 613 -15.45 31.84 -45.53
C VAL A 613 -13.97 31.78 -45.15
N MET A 614 -13.29 30.73 -45.61
CA MET A 614 -11.85 30.56 -45.41
C MET A 614 -11.06 31.66 -46.13
N VAL A 615 -10.17 32.30 -45.38
CA VAL A 615 -9.33 33.40 -45.86
C VAL A 615 -7.85 33.00 -45.91
N PHE A 616 -7.42 31.99 -45.15
CA PHE A 616 -6.05 31.50 -45.14
C PHE A 616 -6.02 30.00 -44.83
N GLN A 617 -5.10 29.26 -45.45
CA GLN A 617 -4.80 27.88 -45.12
C GLN A 617 -3.34 27.57 -45.41
N THR A 618 -2.68 26.87 -44.50
CA THR A 618 -1.33 26.33 -44.74
C THR A 618 -1.14 25.00 -44.02
N LYS A 619 -0.15 24.23 -44.45
CA LYS A 619 0.34 23.03 -43.76
C LYS A 619 1.73 23.31 -43.20
N ALA A 620 2.10 22.64 -42.10
CA ALA A 620 3.38 22.80 -41.42
C ALA A 620 3.67 24.29 -41.14
N TYR A 621 2.80 24.94 -40.38
CA TYR A 621 2.88 26.37 -40.05
C TYR A 621 4.26 26.74 -39.47
N ASN A 622 4.73 27.96 -39.75
CA ASN A 622 6.01 28.50 -39.28
C ASN A 622 7.31 27.80 -39.76
N THR A 623 7.24 26.71 -40.53
CA THR A 623 8.45 25.98 -40.98
C THR A 623 9.15 26.58 -42.19
N THR A 624 8.41 27.26 -43.08
CA THR A 624 8.94 27.79 -44.36
C THR A 624 8.63 29.28 -44.56
N GLY A 625 8.39 30.00 -43.46
CA GLY A 625 7.89 31.38 -43.47
C GLY A 625 6.42 31.48 -43.92
N ASN A 626 5.69 30.37 -43.86
CA ASN A 626 4.27 30.22 -44.20
C ASN A 626 3.36 30.63 -43.03
N VAL A 627 3.57 31.85 -42.53
CA VAL A 627 2.83 32.44 -41.40
C VAL A 627 1.66 33.31 -41.86
N PHE A 628 0.69 33.55 -40.98
CA PHE A 628 -0.45 34.42 -41.26
C PHE A 628 -0.17 35.86 -40.80
N ASP A 629 0.00 36.76 -41.75
CA ASP A 629 0.31 38.19 -41.53
C ASP A 629 -0.92 39.12 -41.80
N GLY A 630 -2.12 38.54 -41.76
CA GLY A 630 -3.36 39.22 -42.11
C GLY A 630 -3.64 39.32 -43.62
N THR A 631 -2.82 38.72 -44.48
CA THR A 631 -3.08 38.62 -45.93
C THR A 631 -4.04 37.47 -46.23
N SER A 632 -5.12 37.77 -46.96
CA SER A 632 -6.04 36.75 -47.44
C SER A 632 -5.49 36.02 -48.67
N GLN A 633 -5.50 34.69 -48.64
CA GLN A 633 -5.30 33.81 -49.79
C GLN A 633 -6.63 33.43 -50.48
N GLY A 634 -7.77 33.71 -49.84
CA GLY A 634 -9.11 33.49 -50.38
C GLY A 634 -9.59 34.58 -51.34
N ARG A 635 -10.69 34.32 -52.06
CA ARG A 635 -11.32 35.27 -53.01
C ARG A 635 -12.08 36.36 -52.24
N VAL A 636 -11.38 37.43 -51.86
CA VAL A 636 -11.94 38.55 -51.09
C VAL A 636 -12.02 39.81 -51.96
N THR A 637 -13.19 40.47 -51.97
CA THR A 637 -13.42 41.71 -52.72
C THR A 637 -13.02 42.91 -51.85
N VAL A 638 -11.72 43.14 -51.63
CA VAL A 638 -11.24 44.32 -50.89
C VAL A 638 -9.98 44.90 -51.56
N ASP A 639 -9.93 46.23 -51.63
CA ASP A 639 -8.94 47.07 -52.30
C ASP A 639 -7.63 47.19 -51.50
N GLN A 640 -6.53 47.40 -52.23
CA GLN A 640 -5.10 47.51 -51.85
C GLN A 640 -4.49 46.38 -50.97
N ASP A 641 -3.59 45.61 -51.60
CA ASP A 641 -2.62 44.68 -50.99
C ASP A 641 -3.12 43.38 -50.36
N ASN A 642 -4.36 42.91 -50.67
CA ASN A 642 -4.93 41.63 -50.21
C ASN A 642 -5.04 41.46 -48.68
N LYS A 643 -4.90 42.56 -47.93
CA LYS A 643 -4.92 42.57 -46.47
C LYS A 643 -6.35 42.59 -45.93
N LEU A 644 -6.65 41.73 -44.96
CA LEU A 644 -7.97 41.61 -44.33
C LEU A 644 -8.33 42.85 -43.49
N PRO A 645 -9.60 43.27 -43.40
CA PRO A 645 -10.01 44.39 -42.54
C PRO A 645 -9.86 44.08 -41.04
N VAL A 646 -9.77 45.13 -40.22
CA VAL A 646 -9.79 45.03 -38.74
C VAL A 646 -11.06 44.31 -38.28
N GLY A 647 -10.90 43.39 -37.32
CA GLY A 647 -12.01 42.66 -36.72
C GLY A 647 -11.65 41.23 -36.32
N THR A 648 -12.65 40.51 -35.83
CA THR A 648 -12.53 39.12 -35.37
C THR A 648 -12.62 38.12 -36.52
N TYR A 649 -11.69 37.16 -36.51
CA TYR A 649 -11.61 35.99 -37.38
C TYR A 649 -11.53 34.73 -36.50
N PHE A 650 -11.74 33.57 -37.09
CA PHE A 650 -11.76 32.28 -36.39
C PHE A 650 -10.71 31.35 -36.97
N TYR A 651 -10.02 30.59 -36.15
CA TYR A 651 -9.04 29.61 -36.60
C TYR A 651 -9.49 28.18 -36.27
N VAL A 652 -9.00 27.24 -37.06
CA VAL A 652 -9.02 25.80 -36.79
C VAL A 652 -7.63 25.26 -37.11
N ILE A 653 -7.03 24.55 -36.17
CA ILE A 653 -5.71 23.94 -36.30
C ILE A 653 -5.89 22.45 -36.11
N ASP A 654 -5.54 21.66 -37.12
CA ASP A 654 -5.43 20.22 -36.98
C ASP A 654 -3.94 19.88 -36.83
N TYR A 655 -3.59 19.00 -35.91
CA TYR A 655 -2.21 18.54 -35.71
C TYR A 655 -2.19 17.06 -35.38
N GLN A 656 -1.06 16.40 -35.64
CA GLN A 656 -0.85 14.99 -35.32
C GLN A 656 0.01 14.93 -34.06
N ASP A 657 -0.49 14.33 -32.99
CA ASP A 657 0.28 14.14 -31.75
C ASP A 657 1.40 13.09 -31.93
N GLN A 658 2.26 12.95 -30.92
CA GLN A 658 3.39 12.02 -30.95
C GLN A 658 2.93 10.55 -31.07
N GLY A 659 1.75 10.21 -30.51
CA GLY A 659 1.07 8.91 -30.67
C GLY A 659 0.46 8.68 -32.05
N GLY A 660 0.54 9.65 -32.97
CA GLY A 660 0.07 9.55 -34.34
C GLY A 660 -1.43 9.82 -34.53
N ASN A 661 -2.16 10.21 -33.50
CA ASN A 661 -3.58 10.58 -33.57
C ASN A 661 -3.75 12.03 -34.04
N MET A 662 -4.88 12.31 -34.70
CA MET A 662 -5.19 13.67 -35.17
C MET A 662 -6.01 14.42 -34.12
N LYS A 663 -5.46 15.53 -33.61
CA LYS A 663 -6.10 16.47 -32.68
C LYS A 663 -6.52 17.75 -33.41
N GLN A 664 -7.51 18.46 -32.86
CA GLN A 664 -8.04 19.69 -33.46
C GLN A 664 -8.39 20.74 -32.40
N ILE A 665 -7.79 21.93 -32.52
CA ILE A 665 -8.14 23.10 -31.72
C ILE A 665 -8.78 24.19 -32.57
N SER A 666 -9.61 25.02 -31.95
CA SER A 666 -10.27 26.13 -32.63
C SER A 666 -10.52 27.31 -31.69
N GLY A 667 -10.47 28.52 -32.23
CA GLY A 667 -10.64 29.73 -31.44
C GLY A 667 -10.83 30.95 -32.33
N TYR A 668 -10.51 32.12 -31.78
CA TYR A 668 -10.60 33.38 -32.51
C TYR A 668 -9.28 34.14 -32.49
N ILE A 669 -9.09 34.98 -33.51
CA ILE A 669 -8.02 35.97 -33.57
C ILE A 669 -8.63 37.33 -33.86
N TYR A 670 -8.06 38.37 -33.27
CA TYR A 670 -8.42 39.75 -33.51
C TYR A 670 -7.34 40.45 -34.30
N ILE A 671 -7.67 40.88 -35.52
CA ILE A 671 -6.78 41.70 -36.34
C ILE A 671 -7.01 43.16 -35.95
N ASN A 672 -5.98 43.80 -35.42
CA ASN A 672 -5.92 45.24 -35.14
C ASN A 672 -4.85 45.90 -36.04
N ARG A 673 -4.98 47.20 -36.34
CA ARG A 673 -4.00 47.93 -37.17
C ARG A 673 -3.70 49.31 -36.63
#